data_AF-A0A0V1M2D0-F1
#
_entry.id   AF-A0A0V1M2D0-F1
#
_cell.length_a   1.000
_cell.length_b   1.000
_cell.length_c   1.000
_cell.angle_alpha   90.00
_cell.angle_beta   90.00
_cell.angle_gamma   90.00
#
_symmetry.space_group_name_H-M   'P 1'
#
loop_
_entity.id
_entity.type
_entity.pdbx_description
1 polymer ?
#
loop_
_entity_poly.entity_id
_entity_poly.type
_entity_poly.pdbx_seq_one_letter_code
_entity_poly.pdbx_strand_id
1 'polypeptide(L)'
;MKSEGNPAWAPSAQNVNHNVDHSIVRTMAHFIANNGGIKVLAYSDDPPNIPPRNEKSRAKGVLLVDNTVTDAAAWFVHTVPNFLAHLGGYSWPPAETAKGHMFLCVSFIEAHLNSVAKAIRYQEPFIYANNLPDALLNIHKELSNLVNGVEVRVTPFLVNEKFVTKREQVETNIQTFGKHTKSFADIYAKVLRMKLSASIRIWAPSDARSKSICKGQYHLRKISSPMQLDGVQVSREADSAKWALIDGKNTVCFTTNDYKVQLYVYKMLVFITLLVQQRFFVYKPPNEVNTKIMKSEGNPAWNPSRSAINTDRQHSVVQTMANFILNDAQIKVVAYSDDPPNLPPRKEKGKAKGVLLIDIRVNDAAAWFLHTVPNFLAHLGAYSWPQTETAKGHMFLCVSFIEAHLNSVAKAIRYQQPYIYANNLPDTVLNQHNELSNLVNAVDIRVTPFVGQAKFTTKAAQAVANIEAFGKHTKSFSDIYARVLKNKFAASIRVWAPSDAKSKSVCKGQYHLRKVASPMQFAGDQVSREADSAKWALIEGKNTVCFTTNDYKAAEKQIPGAAVCLENAGVYNAFSAAAVNVEACNKSFVYKPPNEISTKVMKSGPDPAWGNSVRSINNAQHSIGRTMVDFVRNTPQIKVLAYNNDPPNLPPGKETSKAKGVLLVDNTVTDAAAWFIHTAPNFLAHLGGYTWPAAETAKGHMFLCLSLNEIHLNSVAKALRYQEPYIYANNLPVAILNQHEELSNLVNGIEVRVTPFLEHARFVTKRTQVEANVQVFGKHTKSFSDIYGRVLRNKLSASIRIWAHSDARSKSICKGQHKLRKIASPMQFADSEVSREADSTRWALVEGKNTVCLTTNDYKASEKQIPGAAVCIENAHLNDADNSNCYFDITRKQLGARYFVYKPPNVLQTKIMQSGLNPAWAPSAQPIQSNNGHSIVQTMAHFIADNPNIKVLAYSDDPPNLPPRNEKSKAKGVLLIDNSAANAAAWLVHTVPKFLSHLGGYSWPQTETAKGHIFLCLSINEESLNAVARAVRYQEPYIYANNLPLALLNQHNELSNLATGVEIRVTPFLEHAKLATRNNGANVQAFGKHTKSFADMYERVLRNKLSAKIRIWAPSDVRSKSICRGQYHLRKIVSPMQFDGVQVSREADSAKWALVEGKNTVCFTTNDYKVNC
;
A
#
# COMPACT_ATOMS: atom_id res chain seq x y z
N MET A 1 -9.01 -62.58 16.32
CA MET A 1 -10.46 -62.44 16.61
C MET A 1 -11.25 -62.59 15.32
N LYS A 2 -12.19 -63.54 15.29
CA LYS A 2 -13.35 -63.53 14.36
C LYS A 2 -14.57 -63.02 15.14
N SER A 3 -15.59 -62.53 14.45
CA SER A 3 -16.82 -62.02 15.06
C SER A 3 -17.80 -63.14 15.45
N GLU A 4 -17.35 -64.02 16.35
CA GLU A 4 -18.18 -65.02 17.02
C GLU A 4 -18.62 -64.47 18.39
N GLY A 5 -19.60 -65.11 19.05
CA GLY A 5 -20.32 -64.56 20.21
C GLY A 5 -19.47 -64.18 21.44
N ASN A 6 -18.19 -64.57 21.49
CA ASN A 6 -17.22 -64.10 22.48
C ASN A 6 -15.81 -64.01 21.84
N PRO A 7 -15.42 -62.87 21.25
CA PRO A 7 -14.24 -62.79 20.39
C PRO A 7 -12.93 -62.83 21.18
N ALA A 8 -12.22 -63.96 21.11
CA ALA A 8 -10.88 -64.13 21.68
C ALA A 8 -9.76 -63.90 20.64
N TRP A 9 -8.55 -63.60 21.13
CA TRP A 9 -7.34 -63.82 20.35
C TRP A 9 -7.13 -65.33 20.16
N ALA A 10 -6.66 -65.70 18.98
CA ALA A 10 -6.35 -67.06 18.59
C ALA A 10 -5.21 -66.98 17.56
N PRO A 11 -4.24 -67.90 17.57
CA PRO A 11 -3.18 -67.93 16.57
C PRO A 11 -3.74 -68.00 15.14
N SER A 12 -3.07 -67.34 14.19
CA SER A 12 -3.31 -67.58 12.77
C SER A 12 -2.88 -69.01 12.42
N ALA A 13 -3.57 -69.63 11.45
CA ALA A 13 -3.23 -70.98 10.97
C ALA A 13 -1.86 -71.07 10.26
N GLN A 14 -1.31 -69.93 9.84
CA GLN A 14 -0.02 -69.78 9.18
C GLN A 14 0.65 -68.48 9.63
N ASN A 15 1.95 -68.33 9.35
CA ASN A 15 2.65 -67.05 9.57
C ASN A 15 2.20 -65.99 8.55
N VAL A 16 2.27 -64.70 8.93
CA VAL A 16 1.81 -63.58 8.09
C VAL A 16 2.59 -63.42 6.78
N ASN A 17 3.80 -63.96 6.67
CA ASN A 17 4.61 -63.93 5.46
C ASN A 17 4.31 -65.08 4.46
N HIS A 18 3.43 -66.02 4.80
CA HIS A 18 3.02 -67.09 3.88
C HIS A 18 1.85 -66.64 3.00
N ASN A 19 1.88 -67.04 1.72
CA ASN A 19 0.92 -66.68 0.68
C ASN A 19 -0.27 -67.65 0.56
N VAL A 20 -0.44 -68.59 1.50
CA VAL A 20 -1.53 -69.58 1.54
C VAL A 20 -2.09 -69.65 2.97
N ASP A 21 -3.40 -69.86 3.10
CA ASP A 21 -4.19 -70.04 4.34
C ASP A 21 -4.12 -68.96 5.43
N HIS A 22 -3.27 -67.93 5.29
CA HIS A 22 -3.32 -66.78 6.20
C HIS A 22 -4.57 -65.92 5.96
N SER A 23 -5.23 -65.50 7.04
CA SER A 23 -6.51 -64.79 7.02
C SER A 23 -6.47 -63.51 6.17
N ILE A 24 -5.40 -62.73 6.27
CA ILE A 24 -5.21 -61.51 5.47
C ILE A 24 -5.12 -61.81 3.97
N VAL A 25 -4.45 -62.91 3.58
CA VAL A 25 -4.34 -63.32 2.16
C VAL A 25 -5.73 -63.64 1.62
N ARG A 26 -6.53 -64.40 2.38
CA ARG A 26 -7.91 -64.74 2.01
C ARG A 26 -8.81 -63.51 1.91
N THR A 27 -8.71 -62.56 2.85
CA THR A 27 -9.45 -61.29 2.80
C THR A 27 -9.05 -60.43 1.61
N MET A 28 -7.75 -60.38 1.27
CA MET A 28 -7.22 -59.53 0.20
C MET A 28 -7.10 -60.24 -1.16
N ALA A 29 -7.60 -61.47 -1.30
CA ALA A 29 -7.46 -62.29 -2.50
C ALA A 29 -7.92 -61.56 -3.78
N HIS A 30 -9.08 -60.89 -3.72
CA HIS A 30 -9.65 -60.13 -4.85
C HIS A 30 -8.97 -58.77 -5.13
N PHE A 31 -7.98 -58.39 -4.32
CA PHE A 31 -7.17 -57.18 -4.51
C PHE A 31 -5.77 -57.50 -5.04
N ILE A 32 -5.19 -58.63 -4.61
CA ILE A 32 -3.88 -59.11 -5.08
C ILE A 32 -3.96 -59.90 -6.39
N ALA A 33 -5.12 -60.48 -6.68
CA ALA A 33 -5.43 -61.17 -7.93
C ALA A 33 -6.70 -60.58 -8.55
N ASN A 34 -6.73 -60.45 -9.86
CA ASN A 34 -7.80 -59.76 -10.58
C ASN A 34 -9.13 -60.54 -10.48
N ASN A 35 -10.14 -59.97 -9.82
CA ASN A 35 -11.51 -60.45 -9.87
C ASN A 35 -12.40 -59.38 -10.55
N GLY A 36 -12.96 -59.70 -11.72
CA GLY A 36 -13.80 -58.77 -12.48
C GLY A 36 -15.05 -58.28 -11.74
N GLY A 37 -15.56 -59.06 -10.77
CA GLY A 37 -16.71 -58.69 -9.94
C GLY A 37 -16.40 -57.69 -8.82
N ILE A 38 -15.15 -57.61 -8.34
CA ILE A 38 -14.78 -56.73 -7.21
C ILE A 38 -14.09 -55.46 -7.72
N LYS A 39 -14.52 -54.32 -7.19
CA LYS A 39 -13.96 -52.99 -7.46
C LYS A 39 -13.29 -52.46 -6.21
N VAL A 40 -12.21 -51.70 -6.37
CA VAL A 40 -11.27 -51.39 -5.30
C VAL A 40 -10.87 -49.92 -5.32
N LEU A 41 -10.61 -49.38 -4.12
CA LEU A 41 -9.94 -48.11 -3.88
C LEU A 41 -8.94 -48.30 -2.75
N ALA A 42 -7.65 -48.08 -3.02
CA ALA A 42 -6.57 -48.30 -2.07
C ALA A 42 -5.78 -47.02 -1.80
N TYR A 43 -5.42 -46.82 -0.53
CA TYR A 43 -4.83 -45.59 -0.04
C TYR A 43 -3.72 -45.86 1.00
N SER A 44 -2.64 -45.09 0.98
CA SER A 44 -1.50 -45.21 1.91
C SER A 44 -0.60 -43.98 1.86
N ASP A 45 0.00 -43.58 2.99
CA ASP A 45 1.12 -42.62 3.03
C ASP A 45 2.47 -43.25 2.63
N ASP A 46 2.54 -44.59 2.60
CA ASP A 46 3.71 -45.35 2.18
C ASP A 46 3.27 -46.57 1.34
N PRO A 47 2.82 -46.35 0.09
CA PRO A 47 2.34 -47.40 -0.82
C PRO A 47 3.50 -48.20 -1.41
N PRO A 48 3.32 -49.52 -1.69
CA PRO A 48 4.37 -50.32 -2.31
C PRO A 48 4.73 -49.84 -3.72
N ASN A 49 6.00 -50.05 -4.09
CA ASN A 49 6.58 -49.74 -5.41
C ASN A 49 6.55 -48.26 -5.83
N ILE A 50 6.20 -47.34 -4.92
CA ILE A 50 6.16 -45.89 -5.16
C ILE A 50 6.80 -45.21 -3.93
N PRO A 51 7.60 -44.14 -4.08
CA PRO A 51 8.15 -43.42 -2.93
C PRO A 51 7.04 -42.92 -1.99
N PRO A 52 7.29 -42.83 -0.66
CA PRO A 52 6.32 -42.34 0.32
C PRO A 52 5.63 -41.05 -0.14
N ARG A 53 4.31 -41.00 -0.02
CA ARG A 53 3.48 -39.88 -0.50
C ARG A 53 2.73 -39.25 0.64
N ASN A 54 2.62 -37.92 0.59
CA ASN A 54 1.67 -37.12 1.37
C ASN A 54 1.92 -37.09 2.89
N GLU A 55 2.65 -36.07 3.34
CA GLU A 55 2.95 -35.78 4.76
C GLU A 55 1.73 -35.52 5.66
N LYS A 56 0.53 -35.31 5.08
CA LYS A 56 -0.67 -34.90 5.83
C LYS A 56 -1.42 -36.05 6.49
N SER A 57 -1.22 -37.27 6.02
CA SER A 57 -1.95 -38.46 6.46
C SER A 57 -1.00 -39.55 6.93
N ARG A 58 -1.53 -40.45 7.78
CA ARG A 58 -0.89 -41.70 8.19
C ARG A 58 -1.80 -42.91 8.00
N ALA A 59 -2.85 -42.73 7.21
CA ALA A 59 -3.91 -43.70 7.01
C ALA A 59 -3.57 -44.64 5.85
N LYS A 60 -3.71 -45.94 6.07
CA LYS A 60 -3.49 -46.97 5.06
C LYS A 60 -4.64 -47.97 5.04
N GLY A 61 -5.09 -48.37 3.86
CA GLY A 61 -6.17 -49.33 3.71
C GLY A 61 -6.67 -49.53 2.28
N VAL A 62 -7.66 -50.40 2.16
CA VAL A 62 -8.33 -50.75 0.92
C VAL A 62 -9.84 -50.80 1.17
N LEU A 63 -10.60 -50.17 0.29
CA LEU A 63 -12.04 -50.32 0.18
C LEU A 63 -12.31 -51.28 -0.99
N LEU A 64 -13.06 -52.35 -0.73
CA LEU A 64 -13.54 -53.33 -1.70
C LEU A 64 -15.05 -53.16 -1.83
N VAL A 65 -15.57 -53.21 -3.06
CA VAL A 65 -17.00 -53.13 -3.38
C VAL A 65 -17.31 -54.26 -4.34
N ASP A 66 -18.28 -55.11 -4.01
CA ASP A 66 -18.81 -56.07 -4.96
C ASP A 66 -19.69 -55.32 -5.96
N ASN A 67 -19.43 -55.51 -7.25
CA ASN A 67 -20.14 -54.86 -8.34
C ASN A 67 -20.93 -55.91 -9.17
N THR A 68 -21.28 -57.03 -8.54
CA THR A 68 -22.29 -57.98 -9.00
C THR A 68 -23.64 -57.67 -8.33
N VAL A 69 -24.60 -58.59 -8.34
CA VAL A 69 -25.95 -58.40 -7.78
C VAL A 69 -26.03 -58.49 -6.25
N THR A 70 -24.90 -58.54 -5.55
CA THR A 70 -24.86 -58.65 -4.08
C THR A 70 -24.40 -57.35 -3.41
N ASP A 71 -25.35 -56.62 -2.80
CA ASP A 71 -25.13 -55.39 -2.00
C ASP A 71 -24.07 -55.60 -0.90
N ALA A 72 -22.79 -55.34 -1.22
CA ALA A 72 -21.67 -55.74 -0.38
C ALA A 72 -20.43 -54.87 -0.58
N ALA A 73 -19.89 -54.36 0.51
CA ALA A 73 -18.60 -53.69 0.56
C ALA A 73 -17.79 -54.13 1.79
N ALA A 74 -16.47 -53.98 1.71
CA ALA A 74 -15.56 -54.24 2.83
C ALA A 74 -14.48 -53.16 2.92
N TRP A 75 -14.15 -52.73 4.13
CA TRP A 75 -13.10 -51.75 4.39
C TRP A 75 -12.01 -52.40 5.25
N PHE A 76 -10.84 -52.53 4.65
CA PHE A 76 -9.62 -53.05 5.24
C PHE A 76 -8.71 -51.88 5.64
N VAL A 77 -8.26 -51.85 6.89
CA VAL A 77 -7.39 -50.81 7.45
C VAL A 77 -6.17 -51.49 8.06
N HIS A 78 -4.98 -50.95 7.81
CA HIS A 78 -3.72 -51.52 8.33
C HIS A 78 -2.71 -50.45 8.73
N THR A 79 -1.62 -50.89 9.35
CA THR A 79 -0.53 -50.04 9.83
C THR A 79 0.78 -50.24 9.06
N VAL A 80 0.90 -51.35 8.32
CA VAL A 80 2.12 -51.77 7.60
C VAL A 80 2.49 -50.80 6.46
N PRO A 81 3.71 -50.22 6.44
CA PRO A 81 4.27 -49.50 5.28
C PRO A 81 4.68 -50.44 4.14
N ASN A 82 4.75 -49.94 2.91
CA ASN A 82 5.10 -50.72 1.71
C ASN A 82 4.22 -51.98 1.49
N PHE A 83 2.94 -51.89 1.89
CA PHE A 83 1.93 -52.94 1.80
C PHE A 83 0.59 -52.28 1.41
N LEU A 84 -0.27 -52.85 0.55
CA LEU A 84 -0.20 -54.10 -0.22
C LEU A 84 -0.33 -53.77 -1.72
N ALA A 85 0.33 -54.51 -2.61
CA ALA A 85 0.36 -54.18 -4.03
C ALA A 85 -0.92 -54.64 -4.74
N HIS A 86 -1.66 -53.70 -5.36
CA HIS A 86 -2.80 -54.02 -6.21
C HIS A 86 -2.36 -54.85 -7.41
N LEU A 87 -2.96 -56.02 -7.62
CA LEU A 87 -2.59 -57.02 -8.64
C LEU A 87 -1.12 -57.50 -8.58
N GLY A 88 -0.42 -57.28 -7.46
CA GLY A 88 1.00 -57.63 -7.30
C GLY A 88 1.28 -58.96 -6.60
N GLY A 89 0.25 -59.78 -6.34
CA GLY A 89 0.36 -60.94 -5.45
C GLY A 89 0.50 -60.55 -3.97
N TYR A 90 0.57 -61.54 -3.10
CA TYR A 90 0.80 -61.32 -1.67
C TYR A 90 2.30 -61.26 -1.36
N SER A 91 2.74 -60.19 -0.69
CA SER A 91 4.11 -60.04 -0.21
C SER A 91 4.14 -59.32 1.13
N TRP A 92 4.93 -59.83 2.07
CA TRP A 92 5.14 -59.23 3.39
C TRP A 92 6.46 -58.44 3.42
N PRO A 93 6.47 -57.15 3.81
CA PRO A 93 7.71 -56.37 3.90
C PRO A 93 8.65 -56.93 5.00
N PRO A 94 9.86 -57.43 4.68
CA PRO A 94 10.73 -58.09 5.68
C PRO A 94 11.15 -57.18 6.84
N ALA A 95 11.27 -55.87 6.60
CA ALA A 95 11.63 -54.87 7.61
C ALA A 95 10.55 -54.68 8.71
N GLU A 96 9.31 -55.10 8.44
CA GLU A 96 8.18 -54.96 9.36
C GLU A 96 7.93 -56.24 10.20
N THR A 97 8.63 -57.34 9.92
CA THR A 97 8.57 -58.59 10.71
C THR A 97 8.98 -58.40 12.17
N ALA A 98 9.89 -57.47 12.45
CA ALA A 98 10.35 -57.16 13.81
C ALA A 98 9.44 -56.19 14.58
N LYS A 99 8.28 -55.81 14.02
CA LYS A 99 7.37 -54.81 14.61
C LYS A 99 5.97 -55.36 14.81
N GLY A 100 5.32 -54.89 15.87
CA GLY A 100 3.89 -55.08 16.04
C GLY A 100 3.09 -54.34 14.96
N HIS A 101 2.09 -55.03 14.39
CA HIS A 101 1.19 -54.47 13.40
C HIS A 101 -0.24 -54.94 13.64
N MET A 102 -1.19 -54.09 13.26
CA MET A 102 -2.62 -54.31 13.44
C MET A 102 -3.38 -54.10 12.14
N PHE A 103 -4.40 -54.94 11.94
CA PHE A 103 -5.29 -54.98 10.79
C PHE A 103 -6.74 -55.02 11.27
N LEU A 104 -7.63 -54.36 10.55
CA LEU A 104 -9.07 -54.40 10.78
C LEU A 104 -9.77 -54.56 9.43
N CYS A 105 -10.66 -55.54 9.30
CA CYS A 105 -11.54 -55.68 8.15
C CYS A 105 -13.00 -55.56 8.63
N VAL A 106 -13.79 -54.74 7.95
CA VAL A 106 -15.19 -54.48 8.29
C VAL A 106 -16.04 -54.62 7.02
N SER A 107 -16.96 -55.58 7.00
CA SER A 107 -17.92 -55.75 5.90
C SER A 107 -19.23 -55.01 6.20
N PHE A 108 -19.83 -54.36 5.20
CA PHE A 108 -21.06 -53.56 5.29
C PHE A 108 -21.80 -53.55 3.94
N ILE A 109 -23.01 -52.99 3.93
CA ILE A 109 -23.80 -52.79 2.70
C ILE A 109 -23.44 -51.47 2.00
N GLU A 110 -23.59 -51.40 0.68
CA GLU A 110 -23.20 -50.26 -0.17
C GLU A 110 -23.82 -48.93 0.26
N ALA A 111 -25.01 -48.97 0.89
CA ALA A 111 -25.64 -47.80 1.50
C ALA A 111 -24.72 -47.03 2.47
N HIS A 112 -23.73 -47.68 3.08
CA HIS A 112 -22.75 -47.08 3.99
C HIS A 112 -21.47 -46.56 3.31
N LEU A 113 -21.30 -46.74 2.00
CA LEU A 113 -20.11 -46.28 1.24
C LEU A 113 -19.84 -44.78 1.40
N ASN A 114 -20.87 -43.93 1.38
CA ASN A 114 -20.68 -42.49 1.56
C ASN A 114 -20.14 -42.14 2.95
N SER A 115 -20.59 -42.83 4.01
CA SER A 115 -20.10 -42.62 5.38
C SER A 115 -18.63 -43.03 5.51
N VAL A 116 -18.27 -44.21 5.00
CA VAL A 116 -16.88 -44.69 4.99
C VAL A 116 -15.99 -43.78 4.15
N ALA A 117 -16.40 -43.45 2.92
CA ALA A 117 -15.64 -42.56 2.03
C ALA A 117 -15.42 -41.17 2.62
N LYS A 118 -16.41 -40.60 3.31
CA LYS A 118 -16.29 -39.30 3.99
C LYS A 118 -15.31 -39.37 5.17
N ALA A 119 -15.33 -40.45 5.97
CA ALA A 119 -14.36 -40.67 7.04
C ALA A 119 -12.93 -40.86 6.53
N ILE A 120 -12.75 -41.53 5.38
CA ILE A 120 -11.46 -41.66 4.68
C ILE A 120 -11.02 -40.29 4.13
N ARG A 121 -11.88 -39.58 3.39
CA ARG A 121 -11.60 -38.27 2.76
C ARG A 121 -11.15 -37.22 3.77
N TYR A 122 -11.74 -37.21 4.96
CA TYR A 122 -11.34 -36.29 6.03
C TYR A 122 -9.93 -36.58 6.57
N GLN A 123 -9.32 -37.73 6.29
CA GLN A 123 -7.92 -38.00 6.65
C GLN A 123 -6.91 -37.52 5.60
N GLU A 124 -7.37 -36.86 4.52
CA GLU A 124 -6.54 -36.41 3.38
C GLU A 124 -5.55 -37.48 2.87
N PRO A 125 -5.94 -38.74 2.59
CA PRO A 125 -5.00 -39.80 2.20
C PRO A 125 -4.55 -39.69 0.74
N PHE A 126 -3.45 -40.37 0.39
CA PHE A 126 -3.03 -40.56 -1.00
C PHE A 126 -3.65 -41.86 -1.56
N ILE A 127 -4.39 -41.76 -2.67
CA ILE A 127 -4.97 -42.91 -3.38
C ILE A 127 -3.93 -43.45 -4.37
N TYR A 128 -3.57 -44.73 -4.28
CA TYR A 128 -2.56 -45.37 -5.14
C TYR A 128 -3.13 -46.40 -6.12
N ALA A 129 -4.34 -46.91 -5.88
CA ALA A 129 -5.09 -47.71 -6.84
C ALA A 129 -6.59 -47.40 -6.75
N ASN A 130 -7.28 -47.35 -7.88
CA ASN A 130 -8.72 -47.17 -7.98
C ASN A 130 -9.24 -47.77 -9.29
N ASN A 131 -10.30 -48.58 -9.24
CA ASN A 131 -11.02 -49.04 -10.44
C ASN A 131 -12.56 -49.02 -10.24
N LEU A 132 -13.06 -48.19 -9.31
CA LEU A 132 -14.48 -47.98 -9.09
C LEU A 132 -15.16 -47.40 -10.35
N PRO A 133 -16.31 -47.93 -10.80
CA PRO A 133 -16.96 -47.50 -12.04
C PRO A 133 -17.78 -46.22 -11.85
N ASP A 134 -17.91 -45.43 -12.92
CA ASP A 134 -18.64 -44.16 -12.90
C ASP A 134 -20.09 -44.29 -12.43
N ALA A 135 -20.77 -45.41 -12.71
CA ALA A 135 -22.11 -45.69 -12.20
C ALA A 135 -22.18 -45.61 -10.67
N LEU A 136 -21.20 -46.21 -9.97
CA LEU A 136 -21.10 -46.19 -8.51
C LEU A 136 -20.71 -44.79 -8.01
N LEU A 137 -19.79 -44.11 -8.69
CA LEU A 137 -19.35 -42.74 -8.33
C LEU A 137 -20.47 -41.70 -8.49
N ASN A 138 -21.37 -41.88 -9.46
CA ASN A 138 -22.53 -41.03 -9.67
C ASN A 138 -23.58 -41.18 -8.56
N ILE A 139 -23.72 -42.37 -7.97
CA ILE A 139 -24.60 -42.64 -6.82
C ILE A 139 -23.96 -42.14 -5.52
N HIS A 140 -22.68 -42.43 -5.30
CA HIS A 140 -21.99 -42.16 -4.04
C HIS A 140 -21.12 -40.89 -4.09
N LYS A 141 -21.77 -39.73 -3.90
CA LYS A 141 -21.11 -38.40 -3.97
C LYS A 141 -19.87 -38.24 -3.09
N GLU A 142 -19.83 -38.81 -1.88
CA GLU A 142 -18.62 -38.70 -1.03
C GLU A 142 -17.50 -39.66 -1.47
N LEU A 143 -17.86 -40.78 -2.10
CA LEU A 143 -16.90 -41.69 -2.75
C LEU A 143 -16.29 -41.02 -4.00
N SER A 144 -17.11 -40.38 -4.83
CA SER A 144 -16.65 -39.55 -5.96
C SER A 144 -15.78 -38.37 -5.49
N ASN A 145 -16.16 -37.69 -4.40
CA ASN A 145 -15.34 -36.62 -3.82
C ASN A 145 -13.98 -37.13 -3.29
N LEU A 146 -13.92 -38.35 -2.76
CA LEU A 146 -12.68 -38.99 -2.33
C LEU A 146 -11.77 -39.34 -3.52
N VAL A 147 -12.32 -40.04 -4.53
CA VAL A 147 -11.59 -40.43 -5.75
C VAL A 147 -11.02 -39.21 -6.50
N ASN A 148 -11.83 -38.16 -6.66
CA ASN A 148 -11.45 -36.95 -7.38
C ASN A 148 -10.61 -35.97 -6.54
N GLY A 149 -10.19 -36.34 -5.33
CA GLY A 149 -9.34 -35.49 -4.46
C GLY A 149 -9.99 -34.16 -4.05
N VAL A 150 -11.33 -34.10 -3.96
CA VAL A 150 -12.07 -32.87 -3.70
C VAL A 150 -11.79 -32.38 -2.28
N GLU A 151 -11.09 -31.27 -2.15
CA GLU A 151 -10.67 -30.67 -0.88
C GLU A 151 -11.86 -30.37 0.06
N VAL A 152 -11.72 -30.67 1.37
CA VAL A 152 -12.69 -30.23 2.38
C VAL A 152 -12.48 -28.74 2.67
N ARG A 153 -13.47 -27.92 2.32
CA ARG A 153 -13.43 -26.45 2.40
C ARG A 153 -14.38 -25.83 3.40
N VAL A 154 -15.34 -26.60 3.91
CA VAL A 154 -16.39 -26.14 4.83
C VAL A 154 -16.15 -26.75 6.22
N THR A 155 -16.36 -25.97 7.27
CA THR A 155 -16.28 -26.42 8.66
C THR A 155 -17.55 -27.19 9.08
N PRO A 156 -17.48 -28.14 10.02
CA PRO A 156 -16.31 -28.53 10.82
C PRO A 156 -15.30 -29.40 10.06
N PHE A 157 -14.00 -29.22 10.31
CA PHE A 157 -12.91 -30.06 9.79
C PHE A 157 -12.78 -31.43 10.50
N LEU A 158 -13.86 -31.87 11.14
CA LEU A 158 -14.00 -33.12 11.89
C LEU A 158 -15.31 -33.78 11.47
N VAL A 159 -15.27 -35.09 11.21
CA VAL A 159 -16.46 -35.88 10.92
C VAL A 159 -16.57 -37.05 11.89
N ASN A 160 -17.80 -37.41 12.26
CA ASN A 160 -18.14 -38.61 13.02
C ASN A 160 -19.28 -39.31 12.27
N GLU A 161 -18.98 -40.44 11.64
CA GLU A 161 -19.94 -41.24 10.88
C GLU A 161 -20.20 -42.57 11.60
N LYS A 162 -21.45 -43.03 11.56
CA LYS A 162 -21.87 -44.30 12.18
C LYS A 162 -22.53 -45.20 11.14
N PHE A 163 -22.24 -46.50 11.22
CA PHE A 163 -22.85 -47.52 10.37
C PHE A 163 -22.81 -48.89 11.07
N VAL A 164 -23.47 -49.90 10.49
CA VAL A 164 -23.48 -51.28 11.00
C VAL A 164 -22.75 -52.22 10.05
N THR A 165 -22.22 -53.32 10.59
CA THR A 165 -21.65 -54.40 9.77
C THR A 165 -22.73 -55.20 9.05
N LYS A 166 -22.43 -55.71 7.85
CA LYS A 166 -23.31 -56.64 7.14
C LYS A 166 -23.44 -57.94 7.96
N ARG A 167 -24.67 -58.43 8.11
CA ARG A 167 -25.00 -59.53 9.02
C ARG A 167 -24.75 -60.89 8.39
N GLU A 168 -23.74 -61.60 8.89
CA GLU A 168 -23.64 -63.07 8.76
C GLU A 168 -24.10 -63.79 10.04
N GLN A 169 -23.83 -63.22 11.22
CA GLN A 169 -24.29 -63.77 12.51
C GLN A 169 -24.79 -62.66 13.47
N VAL A 170 -23.95 -61.66 13.77
CA VAL A 170 -24.28 -60.54 14.68
C VAL A 170 -23.96 -59.19 14.02
N GLU A 171 -24.88 -58.23 14.09
CA GLU A 171 -24.65 -56.84 13.63
C GLU A 171 -23.86 -56.05 14.67
N THR A 172 -22.75 -55.44 14.25
CA THR A 172 -21.88 -54.62 15.11
C THR A 172 -21.97 -53.15 14.73
N ASN A 173 -22.16 -52.29 15.73
CA ASN A 173 -22.16 -50.84 15.55
C ASN A 173 -20.73 -50.29 15.38
N ILE A 174 -20.45 -49.66 14.25
CA ILE A 174 -19.17 -49.02 13.94
C ILE A 174 -19.31 -47.49 14.03
N GLN A 175 -18.34 -46.84 14.67
CA GLN A 175 -18.20 -45.37 14.67
C GLN A 175 -16.84 -45.00 14.10
N THR A 176 -16.80 -44.06 13.17
CA THR A 176 -15.57 -43.63 12.50
C THR A 176 -15.37 -42.13 12.65
N PHE A 177 -14.14 -41.73 12.97
CA PHE A 177 -13.78 -40.34 13.22
C PHE A 177 -12.74 -39.89 12.19
N GLY A 178 -13.14 -39.03 11.26
CA GLY A 178 -12.24 -38.43 10.26
C GLY A 178 -11.77 -37.05 10.71
N LYS A 179 -10.47 -36.78 10.58
CA LYS A 179 -9.83 -35.55 11.07
C LYS A 179 -8.91 -34.93 10.01
N HIS A 180 -9.33 -33.82 9.42
CA HIS A 180 -8.55 -33.08 8.43
C HIS A 180 -7.43 -32.28 9.11
N THR A 181 -6.31 -32.02 8.42
CA THR A 181 -5.17 -31.25 8.98
C THR A 181 -5.61 -29.93 9.65
N LYS A 182 -6.41 -29.14 8.92
CA LYS A 182 -7.06 -27.87 9.32
C LYS A 182 -7.90 -27.92 10.61
N SER A 183 -8.16 -29.09 11.20
CA SER A 183 -8.89 -29.22 12.47
C SER A 183 -8.08 -28.84 13.71
N PHE A 184 -6.76 -29.07 13.68
CA PHE A 184 -5.82 -28.94 14.81
C PHE A 184 -6.24 -29.65 16.13
N ALA A 185 -7.30 -30.46 16.13
CA ALA A 185 -7.73 -31.23 17.29
C ALA A 185 -6.82 -32.43 17.56
N ASP A 186 -6.58 -32.72 18.83
CA ASP A 186 -5.97 -33.99 19.27
C ASP A 186 -7.02 -35.11 19.23
N ILE A 187 -6.70 -36.23 18.59
CA ILE A 187 -7.67 -37.30 18.35
C ILE A 187 -8.11 -37.95 19.67
N TYR A 188 -7.24 -38.08 20.67
CA TYR A 188 -7.54 -38.76 21.92
C TYR A 188 -8.25 -37.83 22.90
N ALA A 189 -7.66 -36.67 23.19
CA ALA A 189 -8.09 -35.75 24.24
C ALA A 189 -9.26 -34.84 23.85
N LYS A 190 -9.40 -34.50 22.55
CA LYS A 190 -10.41 -33.54 22.03
C LYS A 190 -11.46 -34.18 21.11
N VAL A 191 -11.14 -35.27 20.41
CA VAL A 191 -12.14 -36.01 19.61
C VAL A 191 -12.73 -37.16 20.41
N LEU A 192 -11.99 -38.25 20.62
CA LEU A 192 -12.51 -39.48 21.24
C LEU A 192 -13.03 -39.23 22.66
N ARG A 193 -12.22 -38.68 23.59
CA ARG A 193 -12.63 -38.46 24.99
C ARG A 193 -13.86 -37.57 25.13
N MET A 194 -14.00 -36.55 24.28
CA MET A 194 -15.10 -35.59 24.34
C MET A 194 -16.35 -36.05 23.59
N LYS A 195 -16.21 -36.81 22.48
CA LYS A 195 -17.34 -37.34 21.72
C LYS A 195 -17.90 -38.64 22.31
N LEU A 196 -17.05 -39.42 22.97
CA LEU A 196 -17.44 -40.67 23.62
C LEU A 196 -17.76 -40.47 25.11
N SER A 197 -17.44 -39.32 25.72
CA SER A 197 -17.72 -39.00 27.13
C SER A 197 -17.34 -40.15 28.07
N ALA A 198 -16.08 -40.57 28.01
CA ALA A 198 -15.56 -41.73 28.71
C ALA A 198 -14.06 -41.59 28.96
N SER A 199 -13.54 -42.27 29.98
CA SER A 199 -12.09 -42.37 30.20
C SER A 199 -11.46 -43.25 29.12
N ILE A 200 -10.21 -42.98 28.76
CA ILE A 200 -9.53 -43.67 27.64
C ILE A 200 -8.14 -44.13 28.05
N ARG A 201 -7.82 -45.39 27.73
CA ARG A 201 -6.47 -45.99 27.82
C ARG A 201 -5.85 -46.10 26.43
N ILE A 202 -4.65 -45.56 26.22
CA ILE A 202 -4.00 -45.45 24.90
C ILE A 202 -2.77 -46.36 24.79
N TRP A 203 -2.71 -47.09 23.68
CA TRP A 203 -1.51 -47.72 23.15
C TRP A 203 -1.14 -47.09 21.81
N ALA A 204 -0.09 -46.27 21.81
CA ALA A 204 0.48 -45.63 20.62
C ALA A 204 1.89 -45.11 20.98
N PRO A 205 2.79 -44.88 20.00
CA PRO A 205 4.07 -44.21 20.20
C PRO A 205 3.88 -42.86 20.92
N SER A 206 4.69 -42.60 21.96
CA SER A 206 4.54 -41.42 22.82
C SER A 206 5.90 -40.88 23.24
N ASP A 207 6.06 -39.56 23.37
CA ASP A 207 7.30 -38.98 23.89
C ASP A 207 7.32 -38.96 25.43
N ALA A 208 8.47 -38.66 26.02
CA ALA A 208 8.63 -38.58 27.48
C ALA A 208 7.78 -37.46 28.13
N ARG A 209 7.34 -36.48 27.34
CA ARG A 209 6.45 -35.38 27.80
C ARG A 209 4.98 -35.79 27.82
N SER A 210 4.58 -36.83 27.07
CA SER A 210 3.23 -37.41 27.08
C SER A 210 2.89 -38.07 28.41
N LYS A 211 2.29 -37.30 29.33
CA LYS A 211 1.78 -37.78 30.62
C LYS A 211 0.28 -38.10 30.57
N SER A 212 -0.12 -39.11 31.34
CA SER A 212 -1.53 -39.41 31.58
C SER A 212 -2.26 -38.22 32.22
N ILE A 213 -3.42 -37.86 31.68
CA ILE A 213 -4.31 -36.82 32.19
C ILE A 213 -5.31 -37.44 33.17
N CYS A 214 -4.94 -37.47 34.45
CA CYS A 214 -5.78 -37.98 35.54
C CYS A 214 -6.57 -36.87 36.26
N LYS A 215 -7.12 -35.91 35.49
CA LYS A 215 -7.95 -34.80 36.01
C LYS A 215 -9.19 -34.56 35.15
N GLY A 216 -10.28 -34.18 35.80
CA GLY A 216 -11.60 -34.03 35.21
C GLY A 216 -12.40 -35.34 35.25
N GLN A 217 -13.67 -35.29 34.83
CA GLN A 217 -14.60 -36.43 34.87
C GLN A 217 -14.12 -37.64 34.05
N TYR A 218 -13.37 -37.41 32.97
CA TYR A 218 -12.86 -38.45 32.08
C TYR A 218 -11.34 -38.38 31.96
N HIS A 219 -10.69 -39.48 32.34
CA HIS A 219 -9.23 -39.61 32.35
C HIS A 219 -8.67 -40.00 30.98
N LEU A 220 -7.41 -39.64 30.74
CA LEU A 220 -6.63 -40.11 29.59
C LEU A 220 -5.37 -40.79 30.13
N ARG A 221 -5.18 -42.08 29.89
CA ARG A 221 -4.09 -42.87 30.50
C ARG A 221 -3.27 -43.56 29.42
N LYS A 222 -1.95 -43.54 29.53
CA LYS A 222 -1.11 -44.46 28.76
C LYS A 222 -1.22 -45.86 29.36
N ILE A 223 -1.35 -46.88 28.52
CA ILE A 223 -1.09 -48.27 28.91
C ILE A 223 0.42 -48.40 29.15
N SER A 224 0.84 -49.17 30.17
CA SER A 224 2.26 -49.37 30.51
C SER A 224 3.00 -50.11 29.39
N SER A 225 4.24 -49.69 29.08
CA SER A 225 5.15 -50.38 28.16
C SER A 225 6.29 -51.00 28.99
N PRO A 226 6.67 -52.28 28.75
CA PRO A 226 5.99 -53.25 27.89
C PRO A 226 4.62 -53.66 28.47
N MET A 227 3.73 -54.15 27.59
CA MET A 227 2.48 -54.82 27.97
C MET A 227 2.59 -56.33 27.70
N GLN A 228 1.76 -57.13 28.38
CA GLN A 228 1.52 -58.53 28.00
C GLN A 228 0.31 -58.60 27.07
N LEU A 229 0.47 -59.27 25.93
CA LEU A 229 -0.59 -59.57 24.98
C LEU A 229 -0.51 -61.06 24.62
N ASP A 230 -1.49 -61.84 25.08
CA ASP A 230 -1.59 -63.29 24.82
C ASP A 230 -0.29 -64.08 25.13
N GLY A 231 0.32 -63.78 26.29
CA GLY A 231 1.58 -64.38 26.74
C GLY A 231 2.86 -63.77 26.16
N VAL A 232 2.76 -62.87 25.17
CA VAL A 232 3.90 -62.20 24.54
C VAL A 232 4.09 -60.80 25.10
N GLN A 233 5.33 -60.45 25.46
CA GLN A 233 5.65 -59.06 25.80
C GLN A 233 5.79 -58.19 24.55
N VAL A 234 5.04 -57.10 24.51
CA VAL A 234 5.07 -56.10 23.45
C VAL A 234 5.52 -54.77 24.05
N SER A 235 6.63 -54.22 23.53
CA SER A 235 7.04 -52.85 23.83
C SER A 235 6.42 -51.89 22.82
N ARG A 236 5.89 -50.76 23.31
CA ARG A 236 5.32 -49.67 22.49
C ARG A 236 6.32 -49.14 21.45
N GLU A 237 7.59 -49.21 21.79
CA GLU A 237 8.71 -48.73 20.98
C GLU A 237 8.98 -49.64 19.76
N ALA A 238 8.56 -50.91 19.83
CA ALA A 238 8.61 -51.89 18.74
C ALA A 238 7.22 -52.21 18.14
N ASP A 239 6.18 -51.42 18.44
CA ASP A 239 4.82 -51.65 17.94
C ASP A 239 4.31 -50.44 17.13
N SER A 240 4.00 -50.70 15.85
CA SER A 240 3.42 -49.71 14.93
C SER A 240 1.90 -49.61 15.09
N ALA A 241 1.26 -50.52 15.81
CA ALA A 241 -0.16 -50.49 16.11
C ALA A 241 -0.53 -49.33 17.04
N LYS A 242 -1.68 -48.70 16.76
CA LYS A 242 -2.16 -47.52 17.49
C LYS A 242 -3.64 -47.68 17.80
N TRP A 243 -3.96 -47.89 19.06
CA TRP A 243 -5.33 -48.17 19.49
C TRP A 243 -5.62 -47.60 20.88
N ALA A 244 -6.90 -47.50 21.20
CA ALA A 244 -7.37 -47.01 22.48
C ALA A 244 -8.57 -47.79 23.00
N LEU A 245 -8.56 -48.12 24.29
CA LEU A 245 -9.68 -48.70 25.03
C LEU A 245 -10.51 -47.58 25.65
N ILE A 246 -11.83 -47.69 25.57
CA ILE A 246 -12.77 -46.73 26.11
C ILE A 246 -13.35 -47.29 27.41
N ASP A 247 -12.86 -46.84 28.56
CA ASP A 247 -13.26 -47.39 29.86
C ASP A 247 -14.76 -47.17 30.13
N GLY A 248 -15.44 -48.20 30.63
CA GLY A 248 -16.89 -48.20 30.82
C GLY A 248 -17.71 -48.36 29.53
N LYS A 249 -17.06 -48.67 28.40
CA LYS A 249 -17.72 -49.00 27.12
C LYS A 249 -17.07 -50.24 26.51
N ASN A 250 -17.87 -51.12 25.93
CA ASN A 250 -17.37 -52.26 25.15
C ASN A 250 -16.89 -51.77 23.77
N THR A 251 -15.82 -50.98 23.75
CA THR A 251 -15.38 -50.24 22.56
C THR A 251 -13.85 -50.12 22.52
N VAL A 252 -13.28 -50.58 21.40
CA VAL A 252 -11.89 -50.37 21.02
C VAL A 252 -11.85 -49.43 19.82
N CYS A 253 -10.98 -48.41 19.87
CA CYS A 253 -10.77 -47.49 18.75
C CYS A 253 -9.41 -47.77 18.11
N PHE A 254 -9.42 -48.12 16.82
CA PHE A 254 -8.21 -48.17 15.98
C PHE A 254 -7.90 -46.75 15.50
N THR A 255 -6.63 -46.37 15.47
CA THR A 255 -6.21 -44.98 15.19
C THR A 255 -4.96 -44.95 14.31
N THR A 256 -4.68 -43.80 13.68
CA THR A 256 -3.48 -43.61 12.84
C THR A 256 -2.45 -42.65 13.48
N ASN A 257 -2.85 -41.93 14.54
CA ASN A 257 -2.06 -40.88 15.20
C ASN A 257 -1.23 -41.40 16.39
N ASP A 258 -0.04 -40.84 16.56
CA ASP A 258 0.78 -41.03 17.76
C ASP A 258 0.20 -40.27 18.96
N TYR A 259 0.54 -40.67 20.19
CA TYR A 259 0.18 -39.95 21.42
C TYR A 259 1.37 -39.11 21.92
N LYS A 260 1.66 -38.01 21.22
CA LYS A 260 2.75 -37.07 21.53
C LYS A 260 2.18 -35.77 22.10
N VAL A 261 2.79 -35.24 23.17
CA VAL A 261 2.23 -34.07 23.86
C VAL A 261 2.43 -32.79 23.03
N GLN A 262 1.31 -32.19 22.63
CA GLN A 262 1.23 -30.73 22.49
C GLN A 262 0.96 -30.14 23.87
N LEU A 263 1.74 -29.12 24.23
CA LEU A 263 2.25 -28.86 25.59
C LEU A 263 1.24 -28.22 26.58
N TYR A 264 0.03 -28.77 26.74
CA TYR A 264 -1.05 -28.15 27.53
C TYR A 264 -1.68 -29.05 28.59
N VAL A 265 -2.21 -28.38 29.63
CA VAL A 265 -2.89 -28.90 30.84
C VAL A 265 -1.97 -29.36 31.98
N TYR A 266 -1.61 -28.43 32.86
CA TYR A 266 -1.80 -28.58 34.33
C TYR A 266 -1.71 -27.21 35.04
N LYS A 267 -2.62 -26.95 36.00
CA LYS A 267 -2.76 -25.73 36.84
C LYS A 267 -3.21 -24.43 36.13
N MET A 268 -4.53 -24.24 35.98
CA MET A 268 -5.17 -22.91 36.00
C MET A 268 -6.64 -23.02 36.45
N LEU A 269 -6.88 -23.25 37.75
CA LEU A 269 -8.21 -23.57 38.30
C LEU A 269 -8.67 -22.56 39.38
N VAL A 270 -8.22 -21.30 39.27
CA VAL A 270 -8.45 -20.25 40.32
C VAL A 270 -8.86 -18.87 39.75
N PHE A 271 -8.84 -18.64 38.42
CA PHE A 271 -9.02 -17.28 37.86
C PHE A 271 -10.19 -17.12 36.88
N ILE A 272 -11.35 -17.71 37.21
CA ILE A 272 -12.53 -17.73 36.32
C ILE A 272 -13.37 -16.42 36.37
N THR A 273 -13.17 -15.54 37.37
CA THR A 273 -14.00 -14.33 37.57
C THR A 273 -13.35 -12.99 37.17
N LEU A 274 -12.09 -12.96 36.73
CA LEU A 274 -11.32 -11.70 36.52
C LEU A 274 -11.07 -11.29 35.06
N LEU A 275 -11.48 -12.10 34.08
CA LEU A 275 -11.00 -11.97 32.70
C LEU A 275 -11.66 -10.86 31.86
N VAL A 276 -12.80 -10.30 32.30
CA VAL A 276 -13.58 -9.30 31.53
C VAL A 276 -13.43 -7.87 32.09
N GLN A 277 -12.54 -7.65 33.06
CA GLN A 277 -12.33 -6.32 33.69
C GLN A 277 -11.03 -5.62 33.28
N GLN A 278 -10.09 -6.30 32.61
CA GLN A 278 -8.78 -5.73 32.31
C GLN A 278 -8.77 -4.99 30.96
N ARG A 279 -8.48 -3.68 31.03
CA ARG A 279 -8.24 -2.83 29.86
C ARG A 279 -6.79 -2.37 29.90
N PHE A 280 -6.05 -2.71 28.85
CA PHE A 280 -4.63 -2.42 28.78
C PHE A 280 -4.14 -2.21 27.36
N PHE A 281 -3.06 -1.45 27.24
CA PHE A 281 -2.10 -1.57 26.15
C PHE A 281 -0.91 -2.40 26.62
N VAL A 282 -0.37 -3.22 25.73
CA VAL A 282 0.98 -3.78 25.88
C VAL A 282 1.78 -3.36 24.65
N TYR A 283 3.00 -2.87 24.87
CA TYR A 283 3.98 -2.64 23.83
C TYR A 283 5.20 -3.55 24.05
N LYS A 284 5.65 -4.18 22.98
CA LYS A 284 6.85 -5.00 22.90
C LYS A 284 7.85 -4.25 22.00
N PRO A 285 9.00 -3.78 22.51
CA PRO A 285 9.98 -3.05 21.72
C PRO A 285 10.66 -3.93 20.65
N PRO A 286 11.26 -3.36 19.59
CA PRO A 286 12.12 -4.11 18.67
C PRO A 286 13.27 -4.81 19.40
N ASN A 287 13.70 -5.96 18.90
CA ASN A 287 14.79 -6.81 19.42
C ASN A 287 14.66 -7.35 20.86
N GLU A 288 13.66 -6.92 21.63
CA GLU A 288 13.40 -7.45 22.98
C GLU A 288 12.29 -8.53 23.01
N VAL A 289 12.17 -9.22 24.15
CA VAL A 289 10.97 -10.02 24.51
C VAL A 289 10.28 -9.52 25.79
N ASN A 290 10.93 -8.63 26.54
CA ASN A 290 10.28 -7.90 27.61
C ASN A 290 9.26 -6.93 27.01
N THR A 291 8.20 -6.63 27.76
CA THR A 291 7.14 -5.72 27.30
C THR A 291 6.84 -4.67 28.35
N LYS A 292 6.30 -3.55 27.90
CA LYS A 292 5.75 -2.50 28.76
C LYS A 292 4.22 -2.62 28.70
N ILE A 293 3.55 -2.51 29.84
CA ILE A 293 2.10 -2.53 29.99
C ILE A 293 1.62 -1.18 30.54
N MET A 294 0.49 -0.71 30.02
CA MET A 294 -0.27 0.42 30.54
C MET A 294 -1.69 -0.06 30.81
N LYS A 295 -2.19 0.14 32.03
CA LYS A 295 -3.53 -0.27 32.46
C LYS A 295 -4.44 0.95 32.63
N SER A 296 -5.75 0.72 32.63
CA SER A 296 -6.78 1.76 32.84
C SER A 296 -6.93 2.23 34.30
N GLU A 297 -5.84 2.30 35.05
CA GLU A 297 -5.81 2.82 36.42
C GLU A 297 -5.82 4.37 36.39
N GLY A 298 -6.00 5.04 37.54
CA GLY A 298 -6.28 6.49 37.59
C GLY A 298 -5.22 7.41 36.94
N ASN A 299 -3.97 6.94 36.83
CA ASN A 299 -2.89 7.62 36.12
C ASN A 299 -2.18 6.64 35.15
N PRO A 300 -2.66 6.45 33.92
CA PRO A 300 -2.10 5.49 32.96
C PRO A 300 -0.66 5.83 32.54
N ALA A 301 0.28 4.98 32.94
CA ALA A 301 1.69 5.08 32.55
C ALA A 301 2.23 3.74 32.01
N TRP A 302 3.28 3.80 31.19
CA TRP A 302 4.03 2.62 30.74
C TRP A 302 4.86 2.07 31.89
N ASN A 303 4.60 0.83 32.29
CA ASN A 303 5.33 0.11 33.33
C ASN A 303 5.87 -1.22 32.77
N PRO A 304 6.95 -1.80 33.30
CA PRO A 304 7.37 -3.14 32.91
C PRO A 304 6.28 -4.19 33.15
N SER A 305 6.08 -5.10 32.20
CA SER A 305 5.24 -6.30 32.39
C SER A 305 5.89 -7.26 33.39
N ARG A 306 5.07 -8.04 34.10
CA ARG A 306 5.53 -9.04 35.09
C ARG A 306 6.39 -10.17 34.53
N SER A 307 6.36 -10.39 33.21
CA SER A 307 7.07 -11.46 32.52
C SER A 307 7.27 -11.05 31.05
N ALA A 308 8.17 -11.74 30.34
CA ALA A 308 8.39 -11.53 28.91
C ALA A 308 7.28 -12.16 28.04
N ILE A 309 7.03 -11.62 26.84
CA ILE A 309 5.94 -12.06 25.95
C ILE A 309 6.10 -13.51 25.51
N ASN A 310 7.33 -14.04 25.45
CA ASN A 310 7.61 -15.41 25.03
C ASN A 310 7.43 -16.46 26.14
N THR A 311 6.95 -16.09 27.33
CA THR A 311 6.72 -17.01 28.45
C THR A 311 5.27 -17.47 28.53
N ASP A 312 5.03 -18.72 28.92
CA ASP A 312 3.69 -19.35 29.03
C ASP A 312 2.93 -18.96 30.32
N ARG A 313 3.50 -18.08 31.14
CA ARG A 313 3.02 -17.79 32.51
C ARG A 313 3.08 -16.30 32.82
N GLN A 314 2.11 -15.85 33.63
CA GLN A 314 2.04 -14.53 34.28
C GLN A 314 2.05 -13.26 33.39
N HIS A 315 2.37 -13.35 32.09
CA HIS A 315 2.17 -12.24 31.15
C HIS A 315 0.68 -11.97 30.91
N SER A 316 0.27 -10.69 30.87
CA SER A 316 -1.12 -10.26 30.72
C SER A 316 -1.81 -10.84 29.48
N VAL A 317 -1.19 -10.70 28.30
CA VAL A 317 -1.67 -11.29 27.03
C VAL A 317 -1.94 -12.80 27.15
N VAL A 318 -1.07 -13.56 27.82
CA VAL A 318 -1.25 -15.01 28.02
C VAL A 318 -2.45 -15.29 28.92
N GLN A 319 -2.59 -14.53 30.02
CA GLN A 319 -3.72 -14.64 30.93
C GLN A 319 -5.05 -14.31 30.24
N THR A 320 -5.13 -13.18 29.52
CA THR A 320 -6.32 -12.78 28.75
C THR A 320 -6.72 -13.82 27.72
N MET A 321 -5.75 -14.42 27.02
CA MET A 321 -6.03 -15.39 25.96
C MET A 321 -6.08 -16.86 26.44
N ALA A 322 -5.93 -17.12 27.75
CA ALA A 322 -5.90 -18.48 28.30
C ALA A 322 -7.13 -19.30 27.91
N ASN A 323 -8.34 -18.72 27.98
CA ASN A 323 -9.57 -19.42 27.66
C ASN A 323 -9.73 -19.74 26.16
N PHE A 324 -9.16 -18.92 25.27
CA PHE A 324 -9.11 -19.15 23.82
C PHE A 324 -8.10 -20.26 23.43
N ILE A 325 -6.99 -20.34 24.17
CA ILE A 325 -5.96 -21.38 24.04
C ILE A 325 -6.49 -22.73 24.56
N LEU A 326 -7.10 -22.71 25.75
CA LEU A 326 -7.56 -23.90 26.46
C LEU A 326 -8.92 -24.43 25.98
N ASN A 327 -9.67 -23.65 25.22
CA ASN A 327 -11.05 -23.94 24.80
C ASN A 327 -12.02 -24.07 25.99
N ASP A 328 -12.10 -23.02 26.82
CA ASP A 328 -13.18 -22.95 27.81
C ASP A 328 -14.53 -22.95 27.06
N ALA A 329 -15.33 -23.99 27.29
CA ALA A 329 -16.63 -24.16 26.63
C ALA A 329 -17.61 -23.01 26.94
N GLN A 330 -17.36 -22.27 28.03
CA GLN A 330 -18.14 -21.10 28.46
C GLN A 330 -17.70 -19.79 27.78
N ILE A 331 -16.53 -19.75 27.13
CA ILE A 331 -16.10 -18.59 26.34
C ILE A 331 -16.34 -18.85 24.86
N LYS A 332 -17.15 -18.00 24.23
CA LYS A 332 -17.33 -17.99 22.78
C LYS A 332 -16.39 -16.99 22.13
N VAL A 333 -15.90 -17.33 20.95
CA VAL A 333 -14.77 -16.64 20.31
C VAL A 333 -15.00 -16.46 18.82
N VAL A 334 -14.53 -15.33 18.30
CA VAL A 334 -14.29 -15.10 16.87
C VAL A 334 -12.89 -14.54 16.73
N ALA A 335 -11.98 -15.29 16.11
CA ALA A 335 -10.60 -14.86 15.89
C ALA A 335 -10.30 -14.71 14.41
N TYR A 336 -9.56 -13.64 14.12
CA TYR A 336 -9.30 -13.21 12.76
C TYR A 336 -7.85 -12.74 12.59
N SER A 337 -7.25 -13.06 11.44
CA SER A 337 -5.89 -12.67 11.07
C SER A 337 -5.67 -12.89 9.57
N ASP A 338 -4.99 -11.96 8.91
CA ASP A 338 -4.43 -12.13 7.57
C ASP A 338 -3.26 -13.13 7.52
N ASP A 339 -2.61 -13.36 8.66
CA ASP A 339 -1.55 -14.36 8.81
C ASP A 339 -1.73 -15.14 10.13
N PRO A 340 -2.67 -16.11 10.18
CA PRO A 340 -2.95 -16.91 11.37
C PRO A 340 -1.97 -18.08 11.52
N PRO A 341 -1.59 -18.44 12.76
CA PRO A 341 -0.60 -19.48 12.98
C PRO A 341 -1.04 -20.87 12.54
N ASN A 342 -0.06 -21.66 12.07
CA ASN A 342 -0.21 -23.02 11.55
C ASN A 342 -1.08 -23.14 10.28
N LEU A 343 -1.37 -22.03 9.61
CA LEU A 343 -2.05 -21.99 8.32
C LEU A 343 -1.16 -21.22 7.32
N PRO A 344 -1.23 -21.52 6.00
CA PRO A 344 -0.54 -20.72 5.01
C PRO A 344 -1.04 -19.26 5.04
N PRO A 345 -0.16 -18.25 4.91
CA PRO A 345 -0.56 -16.86 4.80
C PRO A 345 -1.54 -16.70 3.64
N ARG A 346 -2.77 -16.26 3.92
CA ARG A 346 -3.76 -16.06 2.87
C ARG A 346 -3.52 -14.70 2.23
N LYS A 347 -3.59 -14.63 0.90
CA LYS A 347 -3.65 -13.35 0.15
C LYS A 347 -5.02 -12.70 0.30
N GLU A 348 -5.41 -12.48 1.55
CA GLU A 348 -6.60 -11.75 1.95
C GLU A 348 -6.46 -10.28 1.56
N LYS A 349 -7.59 -9.58 1.56
CA LYS A 349 -7.59 -8.17 1.15
C LYS A 349 -7.01 -7.26 2.24
N GLY A 350 -7.24 -7.59 3.53
CA GLY A 350 -6.88 -6.76 4.69
C GLY A 350 -5.67 -7.20 5.51
N LYS A 351 -5.31 -6.37 6.51
CA LYS A 351 -4.16 -6.55 7.45
C LYS A 351 -4.58 -6.75 8.92
N ALA A 352 -5.84 -7.14 9.15
CA ALA A 352 -6.50 -7.05 10.44
C ALA A 352 -6.31 -8.32 11.28
N LYS A 353 -5.91 -8.16 12.55
CA LYS A 353 -5.67 -9.26 13.49
C LYS A 353 -6.31 -9.00 14.86
N GLY A 354 -6.92 -10.03 15.45
CA GLY A 354 -7.54 -9.93 16.77
C GLY A 354 -8.46 -11.10 17.15
N VAL A 355 -9.00 -11.02 18.36
CA VAL A 355 -9.96 -11.98 18.92
C VAL A 355 -11.09 -11.23 19.62
N LEU A 356 -12.33 -11.58 19.31
CA LEU A 356 -13.52 -11.22 20.06
C LEU A 356 -13.84 -12.38 21.01
N LEU A 357 -14.08 -12.07 22.29
CA LEU A 357 -14.39 -13.00 23.37
C LEU A 357 -15.75 -12.63 23.99
N ILE A 358 -16.60 -13.63 24.26
CA ILE A 358 -17.90 -13.48 24.92
C ILE A 358 -18.00 -14.55 26.00
N ASP A 359 -18.27 -14.16 27.25
CA ASP A 359 -18.46 -15.09 28.37
C ASP A 359 -19.95 -15.37 28.60
N ILE A 360 -20.39 -16.60 28.35
CA ILE A 360 -21.82 -16.96 28.45
C ILE A 360 -22.27 -17.30 29.88
N ARG A 361 -21.36 -17.21 30.88
CA ARG A 361 -21.72 -17.38 32.30
C ARG A 361 -22.38 -16.14 32.90
N VAL A 362 -22.06 -14.96 32.36
CA VAL A 362 -22.36 -13.67 32.97
C VAL A 362 -22.90 -12.75 31.90
N ASN A 363 -24.09 -12.18 32.12
CA ASN A 363 -24.68 -11.24 31.19
C ASN A 363 -23.74 -10.02 30.98
N ASP A 364 -23.75 -9.52 29.74
CA ASP A 364 -23.02 -8.33 29.30
C ASP A 364 -21.49 -8.46 29.43
N ALA A 365 -20.94 -9.62 29.10
CA ALA A 365 -19.52 -9.92 29.31
C ALA A 365 -18.75 -10.19 28.01
N ALA A 366 -18.37 -9.13 27.29
CA ALA A 366 -17.57 -9.21 26.06
C ALA A 366 -16.22 -8.49 26.16
N ALA A 367 -15.23 -8.95 25.38
CA ALA A 367 -13.93 -8.31 25.23
C ALA A 367 -13.39 -8.43 23.80
N TRP A 368 -12.70 -7.38 23.34
CA TRP A 368 -12.05 -7.32 22.03
C TRP A 368 -10.55 -7.10 22.23
N PHE A 369 -9.79 -8.09 21.78
CA PHE A 369 -8.34 -8.12 21.78
C PHE A 369 -7.82 -7.84 20.37
N LEU A 370 -6.95 -6.86 20.21
CA LEU A 370 -6.32 -6.50 18.93
C LEU A 370 -4.79 -6.60 19.04
N HIS A 371 -4.13 -6.99 17.97
CA HIS A 371 -2.67 -7.06 17.91
C HIS A 371 -2.11 -6.78 16.52
N THR A 372 -0.79 -6.62 16.45
CA THR A 372 -0.04 -6.41 15.19
C THR A 372 0.77 -7.62 14.74
N VAL A 373 0.94 -8.63 15.60
CA VAL A 373 1.85 -9.77 15.40
C VAL A 373 1.28 -10.74 14.34
N PRO A 374 1.99 -11.02 13.23
CA PRO A 374 1.68 -12.12 12.31
C PRO A 374 2.03 -13.49 12.92
N ASN A 375 1.47 -14.58 12.40
CA ASN A 375 1.70 -15.95 12.90
C ASN A 375 1.37 -16.11 14.41
N PHE A 376 0.41 -15.33 14.91
CA PHE A 376 -0.04 -15.26 16.31
C PHE A 376 -1.58 -15.08 16.30
N LEU A 377 -2.40 -15.71 17.15
CA LEU A 377 -2.17 -16.64 18.28
C LEU A 377 -3.03 -17.89 18.04
N ALA A 378 -2.55 -19.09 18.35
CA ALA A 378 -3.21 -20.33 17.92
C ALA A 378 -4.49 -20.65 18.73
N HIS A 379 -5.64 -20.71 18.06
CA HIS A 379 -6.87 -21.24 18.65
C HIS A 379 -6.70 -22.73 18.95
N LEU A 380 -7.09 -23.18 20.16
CA LEU A 380 -6.91 -24.57 20.61
C LEU A 380 -5.46 -25.08 20.66
N GLY A 381 -4.47 -24.24 20.35
CA GLY A 381 -3.06 -24.60 20.19
C GLY A 381 -2.19 -23.99 21.29
N ALA A 382 -0.90 -24.30 21.27
CA ALA A 382 0.01 -23.77 22.26
C ALA A 382 0.18 -22.25 22.16
N TYR A 383 0.24 -21.56 23.31
CA TYR A 383 0.84 -20.24 23.35
C TYR A 383 2.28 -20.34 22.85
N SER A 384 2.60 -19.55 21.83
CA SER A 384 3.92 -19.49 21.22
C SER A 384 4.15 -18.07 20.71
N TRP A 385 5.34 -17.54 20.97
CA TRP A 385 5.80 -16.27 20.41
C TRP A 385 6.51 -16.52 19.08
N PRO A 386 6.10 -15.87 17.97
CA PRO A 386 6.80 -16.02 16.69
C PRO A 386 8.20 -15.39 16.76
N GLN A 387 9.24 -16.23 16.76
CA GLN A 387 10.62 -15.75 16.91
C GLN A 387 11.07 -14.79 15.79
N THR A 388 10.49 -14.92 14.59
CA THR A 388 10.73 -13.98 13.47
C THR A 388 10.27 -12.55 13.78
N GLU A 389 9.34 -12.37 14.70
CA GLU A 389 8.79 -11.08 15.12
C GLU A 389 9.50 -10.51 16.37
N THR A 390 10.47 -11.25 16.94
CA THR A 390 11.34 -10.73 18.02
C THR A 390 12.15 -9.51 17.56
N ALA A 391 12.52 -9.41 16.28
CA ALA A 391 13.23 -8.26 15.73
C ALA A 391 12.37 -6.97 15.62
N LYS A 392 11.03 -7.07 15.74
CA LYS A 392 10.12 -5.94 15.48
C LYS A 392 9.38 -5.45 16.72
N GLY A 393 9.01 -4.17 16.72
CA GLY A 393 8.07 -3.59 17.67
C GLY A 393 6.65 -4.07 17.42
N HIS A 394 5.89 -4.33 18.49
CA HIS A 394 4.50 -4.78 18.40
C HIS A 394 3.64 -4.21 19.52
N MET A 395 2.39 -3.86 19.19
CA MET A 395 1.39 -3.41 20.15
C MET A 395 0.17 -4.33 20.20
N PHE A 396 -0.42 -4.41 21.41
CA PHE A 396 -1.64 -5.14 21.75
C PHE A 396 -2.58 -4.21 22.51
N LEU A 397 -3.89 -4.34 22.27
CA LEU A 397 -4.95 -3.60 22.96
C LEU A 397 -6.04 -4.58 23.39
N CYS A 398 -6.44 -4.54 24.66
CA CYS A 398 -7.61 -5.25 25.16
C CYS A 398 -8.64 -4.25 25.70
N VAL A 399 -9.88 -4.31 25.21
CA VAL A 399 -11.02 -3.53 25.69
C VAL A 399 -12.19 -4.44 26.03
N SER A 400 -12.78 -4.29 27.22
CA SER A 400 -14.01 -4.98 27.62
C SER A 400 -15.23 -4.07 27.52
N PHE A 401 -16.39 -4.64 27.22
CA PHE A 401 -17.65 -3.95 26.95
C PHE A 401 -18.85 -4.90 27.17
N ILE A 402 -20.06 -4.33 27.12
CA ILE A 402 -21.33 -5.06 27.29
C ILE A 402 -21.83 -5.67 25.97
N GLU A 403 -22.64 -6.74 26.02
CA GLU A 403 -22.99 -7.51 24.82
C GLU A 403 -23.83 -6.71 23.82
N ALA A 404 -24.58 -5.71 24.31
CA ALA A 404 -25.27 -4.72 23.46
C ALA A 404 -24.36 -4.03 22.41
N HIS A 405 -23.04 -3.97 22.62
CA HIS A 405 -22.08 -3.38 21.68
C HIS A 405 -21.47 -4.38 20.68
N LEU A 406 -21.84 -5.67 20.73
CA LEU A 406 -21.30 -6.71 19.84
C LEU A 406 -21.53 -6.41 18.36
N ASN A 407 -22.72 -5.96 17.96
CA ASN A 407 -22.99 -5.58 16.57
C ASN A 407 -22.12 -4.39 16.12
N SER A 408 -21.83 -3.44 17.02
CA SER A 408 -21.00 -2.28 16.75
C SER A 408 -19.53 -2.68 16.51
N VAL A 409 -18.99 -3.55 17.37
CA VAL A 409 -17.64 -4.12 17.21
C VAL A 409 -17.55 -5.01 15.98
N ALA A 410 -18.51 -5.91 15.78
CA ALA A 410 -18.57 -6.79 14.61
C ALA A 410 -18.61 -6.01 13.29
N LYS A 411 -19.37 -4.91 13.22
CA LYS A 411 -19.39 -4.02 12.05
C LYS A 411 -18.02 -3.39 11.79
N ALA A 412 -17.33 -2.90 12.83
CA ALA A 412 -15.99 -2.35 12.69
C ALA A 412 -14.95 -3.41 12.24
N ILE A 413 -15.11 -4.67 12.64
CA ILE A 413 -14.29 -5.80 12.18
C ILE A 413 -14.62 -6.17 10.72
N ARG A 414 -15.90 -6.36 10.38
CA ARG A 414 -16.40 -6.79 9.06
C ARG A 414 -15.95 -5.89 7.92
N TYR A 415 -15.93 -4.57 8.13
CA TYR A 415 -15.46 -3.63 7.11
C TYR A 415 -13.98 -3.79 6.74
N GLN A 416 -13.16 -4.41 7.59
CA GLN A 416 -11.75 -4.68 7.32
C GLN A 416 -11.52 -5.87 6.37
N GLN A 417 -12.59 -6.59 5.99
CA GLN A 417 -12.52 -7.84 5.22
C GLN A 417 -11.50 -8.85 5.79
N PRO A 418 -11.59 -9.20 7.08
CA PRO A 418 -10.61 -10.07 7.71
C PRO A 418 -10.93 -11.56 7.48
N TYR A 419 -9.91 -12.40 7.52
CA TYR A 419 -10.09 -13.85 7.50
C TYR A 419 -10.37 -14.38 8.91
N ILE A 420 -11.55 -14.98 9.09
CA ILE A 420 -11.93 -15.67 10.33
C ILE A 420 -11.28 -17.06 10.32
N TYR A 421 -10.30 -17.29 11.21
CA TYR A 421 -9.61 -18.58 11.33
C TYR A 421 -10.14 -19.45 12.49
N ALA A 422 -10.91 -18.86 13.41
CA ALA A 422 -11.65 -19.59 14.43
C ALA A 422 -12.97 -18.90 14.78
N ASN A 423 -14.03 -19.70 14.90
CA ASN A 423 -15.33 -19.30 15.43
C ASN A 423 -15.94 -20.49 16.19
N ASN A 424 -16.56 -20.24 17.34
CA ASN A 424 -17.39 -21.22 18.05
C ASN A 424 -18.71 -20.62 18.60
N LEU A 425 -19.16 -19.47 18.06
CA LEU A 425 -20.41 -18.84 18.46
C LEU A 425 -21.62 -19.75 18.19
N PRO A 426 -22.55 -19.89 19.16
CA PRO A 426 -23.80 -20.62 18.96
C PRO A 426 -24.81 -19.80 18.16
N ASP A 427 -25.70 -20.49 17.45
CA ASP A 427 -26.73 -19.85 16.61
C ASP A 427 -27.63 -18.89 17.40
N THR A 428 -27.85 -19.15 18.69
CA THR A 428 -28.60 -18.24 19.58
C THR A 428 -28.00 -16.83 19.65
N VAL A 429 -26.68 -16.70 19.72
CA VAL A 429 -25.97 -15.41 19.73
C VAL A 429 -25.92 -14.81 18.31
N LEU A 430 -25.75 -15.64 17.28
CA LEU A 430 -25.72 -15.17 15.89
C LEU A 430 -27.07 -14.60 15.45
N ASN A 431 -28.19 -15.22 15.86
CA ASN A 431 -29.54 -14.79 15.55
C ASN A 431 -29.94 -13.48 16.26
N GLN A 432 -29.30 -13.14 17.38
CA GLN A 432 -29.49 -11.87 18.08
C GLN A 432 -28.62 -10.73 17.51
N HIS A 433 -27.50 -11.07 16.85
CA HIS A 433 -26.49 -10.11 16.42
C HIS A 433 -26.21 -10.18 14.91
N ASN A 434 -27.08 -9.55 14.11
CA ASN A 434 -27.00 -9.53 12.64
C ASN A 434 -25.63 -9.11 12.07
N GLU A 435 -24.90 -8.14 12.63
CA GLU A 435 -23.57 -7.77 12.13
C GLU A 435 -22.50 -8.79 12.54
N LEU A 436 -22.67 -9.49 13.67
CA LEU A 436 -21.79 -10.58 14.10
C LEU A 436 -22.02 -11.84 13.26
N SER A 437 -23.28 -12.18 12.97
CA SER A 437 -23.64 -13.22 11.99
C SER A 437 -23.09 -12.89 10.59
N ASN A 438 -23.27 -11.67 10.12
CA ASN A 438 -22.72 -11.23 8.84
C ASN A 438 -21.18 -11.27 8.79
N LEU A 439 -20.49 -11.01 9.91
CA LEU A 439 -19.04 -11.14 10.02
C LEU A 439 -18.58 -12.60 9.91
N VAL A 440 -19.17 -13.49 10.72
CA VAL A 440 -18.82 -14.92 10.75
C VAL A 440 -19.14 -15.61 9.43
N ASN A 441 -20.27 -15.27 8.80
CA ASN A 441 -20.70 -15.81 7.51
C ASN A 441 -20.06 -15.10 6.30
N ALA A 442 -19.05 -14.24 6.52
CA ALA A 442 -18.31 -13.51 5.48
C ALA A 442 -19.20 -12.74 4.48
N VAL A 443 -20.32 -12.17 4.96
CA VAL A 443 -21.31 -11.49 4.10
C VAL A 443 -20.75 -10.19 3.55
N ASP A 444 -20.61 -10.16 2.23
CA ASP A 444 -19.98 -9.12 1.43
C ASP A 444 -20.62 -7.73 1.61
N ILE A 445 -19.82 -6.66 1.70
CA ILE A 445 -20.33 -5.29 1.79
C ILE A 445 -20.58 -4.75 0.37
N ARG A 446 -21.86 -4.57 0.05
CA ARG A 446 -22.33 -4.19 -1.30
C ARG A 446 -22.88 -2.76 -1.38
N VAL A 447 -23.30 -2.18 -0.26
CA VAL A 447 -23.94 -0.86 -0.19
C VAL A 447 -22.98 0.17 0.39
N THR A 448 -23.06 1.41 -0.09
CA THR A 448 -22.32 2.57 0.43
C THR A 448 -22.95 3.14 1.72
N PRO A 449 -22.18 3.76 2.63
CA PRO A 449 -20.75 4.07 2.51
C PRO A 449 -19.85 2.86 2.78
N PHE A 450 -18.75 2.73 2.03
CA PHE A 450 -17.73 1.67 2.23
C PHE A 450 -16.80 1.93 3.42
N VAL A 451 -17.21 2.81 4.35
CA VAL A 451 -16.55 3.09 5.62
C VAL A 451 -17.60 2.95 6.72
N GLY A 452 -17.37 2.01 7.62
CA GLY A 452 -18.20 1.73 8.79
C GLY A 452 -17.65 2.44 10.01
N GLN A 453 -18.55 2.91 10.86
CA GLN A 453 -18.24 3.52 12.14
C GLN A 453 -19.08 2.86 13.25
N ALA A 454 -18.48 2.72 14.42
CA ALA A 454 -19.09 2.33 15.68
C ALA A 454 -18.63 3.27 16.80
N LYS A 455 -19.51 3.58 17.75
CA LYS A 455 -19.20 4.23 19.02
C LYS A 455 -19.74 3.34 20.14
N PHE A 456 -18.96 3.14 21.19
CA PHE A 456 -19.37 2.41 22.38
C PHE A 456 -18.50 2.81 23.59
N THR A 457 -18.92 2.43 24.79
CA THR A 457 -18.13 2.64 26.01
C THR A 457 -17.57 1.31 26.51
N THR A 458 -16.41 1.37 27.16
CA THR A 458 -15.85 0.18 27.83
C THR A 458 -16.64 -0.13 29.12
N LYS A 459 -16.79 -1.40 29.48
CA LYS A 459 -17.42 -1.82 30.75
C LYS A 459 -16.65 -1.20 31.93
N ALA A 460 -17.37 -0.61 32.88
CA ALA A 460 -16.76 0.10 34.01
C ALA A 460 -16.16 -0.89 35.02
N ALA A 461 -14.86 -0.76 35.27
CA ALA A 461 -14.18 -1.39 36.41
C ALA A 461 -13.69 -0.33 37.43
N GLN A 462 -13.26 0.83 36.97
CA GLN A 462 -12.73 1.95 37.79
C GLN A 462 -13.00 3.33 37.16
N ALA A 463 -12.94 3.43 35.83
CA ALA A 463 -13.32 4.59 35.02
C ALA A 463 -13.97 4.10 33.73
N VAL A 464 -14.76 4.92 33.03
CA VAL A 464 -15.27 4.59 31.67
C VAL A 464 -14.39 5.28 30.63
N ALA A 465 -14.20 4.65 29.46
CA ALA A 465 -13.56 5.28 28.31
C ALA A 465 -14.43 5.14 27.07
N ASN A 466 -14.45 6.19 26.24
CA ASN A 466 -15.16 6.20 24.97
C ASN A 466 -14.30 5.54 23.90
N ILE A 467 -14.90 4.61 23.15
CA ILE A 467 -14.30 3.96 21.99
C ILE A 467 -15.03 4.41 20.73
N GLU A 468 -14.28 4.87 19.74
CA GLU A 468 -14.76 5.11 18.38
C GLU A 468 -13.98 4.24 17.40
N ALA A 469 -14.64 3.21 16.88
CA ALA A 469 -14.05 2.21 15.99
C ALA A 469 -14.49 2.45 14.54
N PHE A 470 -13.51 2.49 13.64
CA PHE A 470 -13.68 2.67 12.21
C PHE A 470 -13.20 1.44 11.47
N GLY A 471 -13.96 1.00 10.46
CA GLY A 471 -13.50 0.03 9.48
C GLY A 471 -13.70 0.58 8.07
N LYS A 472 -12.71 0.45 7.19
CA LYS A 472 -12.81 0.82 5.78
C LYS A 472 -12.66 -0.44 4.91
N HIS A 473 -13.52 -0.54 3.91
CA HIS A 473 -13.55 -1.62 2.94
C HIS A 473 -12.71 -1.28 1.69
N THR A 474 -12.24 -2.26 0.92
CA THR A 474 -11.42 -2.05 -0.30
C THR A 474 -12.02 -1.03 -1.27
N LYS A 475 -13.33 -1.14 -1.51
CA LYS A 475 -14.13 -0.23 -2.36
C LYS A 475 -14.22 1.22 -1.86
N SER A 476 -13.69 1.56 -0.67
CA SER A 476 -13.71 2.93 -0.13
C SER A 476 -12.69 3.86 -0.77
N PHE A 477 -11.62 3.33 -1.36
CA PHE A 477 -10.49 4.08 -1.92
C PHE A 477 -9.96 5.20 -1.00
N SER A 478 -10.07 5.01 0.31
CA SER A 478 -9.92 6.05 1.32
C SER A 478 -8.71 5.85 2.22
N ASP A 479 -8.08 6.98 2.52
CA ASP A 479 -6.96 7.07 3.46
C ASP A 479 -7.53 7.08 4.89
N ILE A 480 -7.11 6.12 5.73
CA ILE A 480 -7.67 5.99 7.09
C ILE A 480 -7.33 7.24 7.92
N TYR A 481 -6.15 7.83 7.72
CA TYR A 481 -5.73 9.01 8.47
C TYR A 481 -6.32 10.29 7.85
N ALA A 482 -6.07 10.51 6.55
CA ALA A 482 -6.37 11.79 5.90
C ALA A 482 -7.85 12.00 5.54
N ARG A 483 -8.62 10.92 5.29
CA ARG A 483 -10.04 11.01 4.89
C ARG A 483 -11.03 10.46 5.89
N VAL A 484 -10.65 9.51 6.73
CA VAL A 484 -11.54 8.96 7.77
C VAL A 484 -11.31 9.71 9.08
N LEU A 485 -10.17 9.51 9.74
CA LEU A 485 -9.90 10.11 11.06
C LEU A 485 -9.92 11.64 11.04
N LYS A 486 -9.13 12.28 10.15
CA LYS A 486 -8.99 13.76 10.13
C LYS A 486 -10.31 14.47 9.90
N ASN A 487 -11.12 13.95 8.97
CA ASN A 487 -12.43 14.52 8.65
C ASN A 487 -13.45 14.25 9.76
N LYS A 488 -13.41 13.07 10.39
CA LYS A 488 -14.37 12.72 11.45
C LYS A 488 -14.14 13.51 12.73
N PHE A 489 -12.89 13.62 13.18
CA PHE A 489 -12.56 14.30 14.42
C PHE A 489 -12.44 15.82 14.27
N ALA A 490 -12.32 16.32 13.03
CA ALA A 490 -12.07 17.74 12.73
C ALA A 490 -10.93 18.26 13.61
N ALA A 491 -9.77 17.61 13.49
CA ALA A 491 -8.63 17.81 14.37
C ALA A 491 -7.32 17.47 13.63
N SER A 492 -6.22 18.10 14.03
CA SER A 492 -4.89 17.74 13.54
C SER A 492 -4.48 16.37 14.07
N ILE A 493 -3.70 15.62 13.29
CA ILE A 493 -3.31 14.25 13.62
C ILE A 493 -1.80 14.07 13.53
N ARG A 494 -1.19 13.48 14.57
CA ARG A 494 0.17 12.91 14.51
C ARG A 494 0.09 11.40 14.25
N VAL A 495 0.92 10.86 13.34
CA VAL A 495 0.88 9.44 12.90
C VAL A 495 2.22 8.75 13.12
N TRP A 496 2.18 7.57 13.75
CA TRP A 496 3.24 6.58 13.74
C TRP A 496 2.76 5.33 13.02
N ALA A 497 3.25 5.10 11.81
CA ALA A 497 3.02 3.88 11.03
C ALA A 497 4.09 3.78 9.93
N PRO A 498 4.44 2.58 9.44
CA PRO A 498 5.32 2.43 8.28
C PRO A 498 4.88 3.31 7.11
N SER A 499 5.80 4.07 6.51
CA SER A 499 5.49 5.05 5.47
C SER A 499 6.41 4.91 4.26
N ASP A 500 5.92 5.28 3.08
CA ASP A 500 6.74 5.41 1.87
C ASP A 500 7.21 6.87 1.67
N ALA A 501 8.19 7.09 0.77
CA ALA A 501 8.74 8.43 0.49
C ALA A 501 7.71 9.43 -0.08
N LYS A 502 6.54 8.96 -0.53
CA LYS A 502 5.43 9.80 -1.02
C LYS A 502 4.50 10.25 0.10
N SER A 503 4.42 9.48 1.19
CA SER A 503 3.47 9.69 2.27
C SER A 503 4.04 10.65 3.30
N LYS A 504 4.19 11.90 2.86
CA LYS A 504 4.74 13.02 3.62
C LYS A 504 3.69 13.66 4.53
N SER A 505 4.14 14.40 5.53
CA SER A 505 3.26 15.26 6.35
C SER A 505 2.47 16.24 5.47
N VAL A 506 1.16 16.36 5.73
CA VAL A 506 0.23 17.27 5.05
C VAL A 506 -0.06 18.46 5.98
N CYS A 507 0.74 19.51 5.84
CA CYS A 507 0.60 20.80 6.54
C CYS A 507 -0.47 21.74 5.93
N LYS A 508 -1.45 21.22 5.16
CA LYS A 508 -2.42 22.04 4.39
C LYS A 508 -3.84 21.98 4.98
N GLY A 509 -4.48 23.14 5.12
CA GLY A 509 -5.85 23.32 5.63
C GLY A 509 -5.91 23.49 7.15
N GLN A 510 -7.12 23.66 7.69
CA GLN A 510 -7.35 23.89 9.14
C GLN A 510 -6.79 22.79 10.05
N TYR A 511 -6.71 21.55 9.55
CA TYR A 511 -6.25 20.39 10.30
C TYR A 511 -5.10 19.70 9.57
N HIS A 512 -3.98 19.56 10.27
CA HIS A 512 -2.75 18.97 9.76
C HIS A 512 -2.76 17.44 9.89
N LEU A 513 -1.92 16.77 9.09
CA LEU A 513 -1.61 15.35 9.25
C LEU A 513 -0.09 15.21 9.23
N ARG A 514 0.53 14.89 10.37
CA ARG A 514 1.99 14.95 10.55
C ARG A 514 2.54 13.57 10.90
N LYS A 515 3.60 13.10 10.25
CA LYS A 515 4.30 11.89 10.70
C LYS A 515 5.13 12.21 11.94
N VAL A 516 5.08 11.36 12.97
CA VAL A 516 6.02 11.41 14.12
C VAL A 516 7.40 11.00 13.62
N ALA A 517 8.44 11.77 13.93
CA ALA A 517 9.79 11.57 13.43
C ALA A 517 10.37 10.19 13.84
N SER A 518 11.17 9.58 12.95
CA SER A 518 11.85 8.30 13.18
C SER A 518 13.35 8.56 13.29
N PRO A 519 14.07 7.99 14.28
CA PRO A 519 13.55 7.23 15.42
C PRO A 519 12.93 8.12 16.52
N MET A 520 12.21 7.51 17.47
CA MET A 520 11.62 8.17 18.65
C MET A 520 11.90 7.39 19.94
N GLN A 521 11.82 8.07 21.10
CA GLN A 521 11.71 7.38 22.39
C GLN A 521 10.26 6.97 22.64
N PHE A 522 9.98 5.68 22.83
CA PHE A 522 8.64 5.17 23.10
C PHE A 522 8.67 4.14 24.23
N ALA A 523 7.86 4.37 25.28
CA ALA A 523 7.76 3.53 26.48
C ALA A 523 9.10 3.24 27.22
N GLY A 524 10.13 4.06 26.97
CA GLY A 524 11.47 3.96 27.55
C GLY A 524 12.56 3.54 26.56
N ASP A 525 12.20 3.13 25.35
CA ASP A 525 13.11 2.49 24.39
C ASP A 525 13.19 3.28 23.07
N GLN A 526 14.35 3.26 22.39
CA GLN A 526 14.52 3.88 21.06
C GLN A 526 13.91 2.99 19.98
N VAL A 527 13.00 3.55 19.19
CA VAL A 527 12.24 2.82 18.17
C VAL A 527 12.31 3.55 16.83
N SER A 528 12.78 2.86 15.79
CA SER A 528 12.62 3.31 14.39
C SER A 528 11.32 2.77 13.79
N ARG A 529 10.71 3.56 12.92
CA ARG A 529 9.46 3.24 12.21
C ARG A 529 9.58 1.99 11.34
N GLU A 530 10.79 1.75 10.84
CA GLU A 530 11.15 0.64 9.96
C GLU A 530 11.22 -0.68 10.75
N ALA A 531 11.54 -0.61 12.04
CA ALA A 531 11.58 -1.74 12.95
C ALA A 531 10.28 -1.95 13.76
N ASP A 532 9.24 -1.11 13.59
CA ASP A 532 8.00 -1.19 14.37
C ASP A 532 6.78 -1.58 13.51
N SER A 533 6.13 -2.67 13.90
CA SER A 533 4.86 -3.11 13.30
C SER A 533 3.65 -2.43 13.93
N ALA A 534 3.79 -1.80 15.10
CA ALA A 534 2.74 -1.01 15.75
C ALA A 534 2.38 0.21 14.89
N LYS A 535 1.08 0.54 14.85
CA LYS A 535 0.56 1.66 14.06
C LYS A 535 -0.47 2.39 14.90
N TRP A 536 -0.28 3.69 15.07
CA TRP A 536 -1.15 4.52 15.88
C TRP A 536 -1.15 5.98 15.44
N ALA A 537 -2.17 6.71 15.88
CA ALA A 537 -2.34 8.12 15.62
C ALA A 537 -2.87 8.86 16.84
N LEU A 538 -2.42 10.09 17.04
CA LEU A 538 -2.91 11.01 18.07
C LEU A 538 -3.83 12.04 17.44
N ILE A 539 -5.00 12.24 18.04
CA ILE A 539 -5.97 13.26 17.62
C ILE A 539 -5.81 14.49 18.53
N GLU A 540 -5.23 15.55 17.98
CA GLU A 540 -4.81 16.72 18.76
C GLU A 540 -6.02 17.54 19.23
N GLY A 541 -6.01 17.95 20.51
CA GLY A 541 -7.13 18.67 21.14
C GLY A 541 -8.37 17.80 21.40
N LYS A 542 -8.27 16.47 21.30
CA LYS A 542 -9.37 15.51 21.55
C LYS A 542 -9.04 14.42 22.58
N ASN A 543 -7.87 14.46 23.23
CA ASN A 543 -7.41 13.46 24.21
C ASN A 543 -7.55 12.00 23.72
N THR A 544 -7.40 11.78 22.41
CA THR A 544 -7.76 10.51 21.77
C THR A 544 -6.56 9.88 21.05
N VAL A 545 -6.34 8.59 21.31
CA VAL A 545 -5.32 7.75 20.68
C VAL A 545 -5.99 6.67 19.84
N CYS A 546 -5.65 6.59 18.56
CA CYS A 546 -6.19 5.60 17.62
C CYS A 546 -5.16 4.53 17.30
N PHE A 547 -5.45 3.26 17.61
CA PHE A 547 -4.68 2.11 17.12
C PHE A 547 -5.15 1.72 15.70
N THR A 548 -4.25 1.56 14.74
CA THR A 548 -4.61 1.38 13.32
C THR A 548 -4.05 0.09 12.73
N THR A 549 -4.64 -0.40 11.63
CA THR A 549 -4.13 -1.59 10.90
C THR A 549 -3.47 -1.25 9.56
N ASN A 550 -3.76 -0.09 8.97
CA ASN A 550 -3.14 0.36 7.71
C ASN A 550 -1.81 1.09 7.93
N ASP A 551 -0.85 0.81 7.05
CA ASP A 551 0.36 1.63 6.90
C ASP A 551 -0.01 3.07 6.47
N TYR A 552 0.90 4.03 6.61
CA TYR A 552 0.72 5.36 6.00
C TYR A 552 1.41 5.39 4.64
N LYS A 553 0.79 4.72 3.65
CA LYS A 553 1.30 4.53 2.29
C LYS A 553 0.23 4.81 1.25
N ALA A 554 0.61 5.28 0.06
CA ALA A 554 -0.38 5.65 -0.96
C ALA A 554 -1.23 4.46 -1.45
N ALA A 555 -0.64 3.26 -1.51
CA ALA A 555 -1.32 2.02 -1.90
C ALA A 555 -2.40 1.56 -0.89
N GLU A 556 -2.26 1.92 0.39
CA GLU A 556 -3.18 1.51 1.46
C GLU A 556 -4.59 2.04 1.27
N LYS A 557 -4.81 3.03 0.41
CA LYS A 557 -6.15 3.49 0.03
C LYS A 557 -7.02 2.37 -0.54
N GLN A 558 -6.43 1.36 -1.16
CA GLN A 558 -7.13 0.21 -1.73
C GLN A 558 -7.16 -1.01 -0.80
N ILE A 559 -6.35 -1.01 0.27
CA ILE A 559 -6.26 -2.08 1.28
C ILE A 559 -7.29 -1.73 2.38
N PRO A 560 -8.22 -2.63 2.76
CA PRO A 560 -9.15 -2.41 3.86
C PRO A 560 -8.40 -2.42 5.20
N GLY A 561 -9.03 -1.89 6.24
CA GLY A 561 -8.39 -1.77 7.55
C GLY A 561 -9.20 -0.88 8.50
N ALA A 562 -8.62 -0.54 9.64
CA ALA A 562 -9.34 0.09 10.74
C ALA A 562 -8.51 1.09 11.54
N ALA A 563 -9.24 1.82 12.38
CA ALA A 563 -8.74 2.58 13.50
C ALA A 563 -9.67 2.35 14.70
N VAL A 564 -9.12 1.99 15.86
CA VAL A 564 -9.84 1.91 17.15
C VAL A 564 -9.33 3.04 18.02
N CYS A 565 -10.16 4.06 18.21
CA CYS A 565 -9.82 5.29 18.91
C CYS A 565 -10.34 5.27 20.35
N LEU A 566 -9.44 5.46 21.30
CA LEU A 566 -9.70 5.54 22.74
C LEU A 566 -9.55 7.00 23.19
N GLU A 567 -10.62 7.56 23.77
CA GLU A 567 -10.57 8.87 24.43
C GLU A 567 -10.16 8.68 25.90
N ASN A 568 -8.93 9.08 26.24
CA ASN A 568 -8.41 9.12 27.60
C ASN A 568 -7.18 10.05 27.69
N ALA A 569 -7.23 11.06 28.56
CA ALA A 569 -6.18 12.06 28.68
C ALA A 569 -4.82 11.48 29.12
N GLY A 570 -4.80 10.53 30.05
CA GLY A 570 -3.55 9.89 30.53
C GLY A 570 -2.86 9.09 29.43
N VAL A 571 -3.63 8.24 28.73
CA VAL A 571 -3.12 7.48 27.57
C VAL A 571 -2.65 8.45 26.47
N TYR A 572 -3.42 9.49 26.17
CA TYR A 572 -3.02 10.51 25.19
C TYR A 572 -1.71 11.20 25.56
N ASN A 573 -1.53 11.59 26.82
CA ASN A 573 -0.31 12.23 27.30
C ASN A 573 0.91 11.31 27.17
N ALA A 574 0.77 10.03 27.56
CA ALA A 574 1.85 9.04 27.48
C ALA A 574 2.31 8.76 26.04
N PHE A 575 1.40 8.73 25.06
CA PHE A 575 1.77 8.64 23.64
C PHE A 575 2.26 10.00 23.08
N SER A 576 1.70 11.12 23.54
CA SER A 576 2.10 12.47 23.11
C SER A 576 3.53 12.82 23.50
N ALA A 577 4.02 12.32 24.64
CA ALA A 577 5.39 12.49 25.13
C ALA A 577 6.43 11.80 24.22
N ALA A 578 6.07 10.71 23.54
CA ALA A 578 6.91 10.08 22.52
C ALA A 578 6.81 10.79 21.16
N ALA A 579 5.61 11.27 20.83
CA ALA A 579 5.28 11.90 19.55
C ALA A 579 5.72 13.37 19.41
N VAL A 580 6.64 13.86 20.25
CA VAL A 580 7.03 15.29 20.31
C VAL A 580 7.61 15.76 18.98
N ASN A 581 8.53 14.99 18.40
CA ASN A 581 9.16 15.31 17.13
C ASN A 581 8.31 14.82 15.94
N VAL A 582 8.15 15.65 14.91
CA VAL A 582 7.36 15.35 13.70
C VAL A 582 8.08 15.77 12.42
N GLU A 583 7.92 14.99 11.34
CA GLU A 583 8.39 15.35 10.00
C GLU A 583 7.58 16.52 9.41
N ALA A 584 8.21 17.32 8.55
CA ALA A 584 7.78 18.70 8.34
C ALA A 584 7.71 19.18 6.87
N CYS A 585 7.81 20.50 6.64
CA CYS A 585 7.35 21.21 5.43
C CYS A 585 8.27 22.42 5.04
N ASN A 586 9.02 22.37 3.94
CA ASN A 586 10.15 23.29 3.65
C ASN A 586 9.83 24.78 3.33
N LYS A 587 10.57 25.73 3.92
CA LYS A 587 10.98 27.09 3.41
C LYS A 587 12.28 27.54 4.15
N SER A 588 12.84 28.74 3.92
CA SER A 588 13.92 29.28 4.78
C SER A 588 14.03 30.82 4.79
N PHE A 589 14.30 31.41 5.95
CA PHE A 589 14.68 32.81 6.15
C PHE A 589 16.08 32.90 6.77
N VAL A 590 16.89 33.87 6.36
CA VAL A 590 18.21 34.15 6.96
C VAL A 590 18.28 35.59 7.43
N TYR A 591 18.75 35.79 8.66
CA TYR A 591 19.05 37.07 9.29
C TYR A 591 20.51 37.12 9.73
N LYS A 592 21.16 38.26 9.56
CA LYS A 592 22.54 38.54 9.96
C LYS A 592 22.48 39.66 10.99
N PRO A 593 22.72 39.42 12.30
CA PRO A 593 22.59 40.46 13.33
C PRO A 593 23.62 41.60 13.18
N PRO A 594 23.36 42.80 13.71
CA PRO A 594 24.38 43.85 13.80
C PRO A 594 25.65 43.35 14.50
N ASN A 595 26.81 43.77 14.01
CA ASN A 595 28.15 43.39 14.50
C ASN A 595 28.53 41.90 14.42
N GLU A 596 27.65 41.03 13.92
CA GLU A 596 27.94 39.60 13.68
C GLU A 596 28.22 39.31 12.19
N ILE A 597 29.12 38.34 11.92
CA ILE A 597 29.22 37.65 10.61
C ILE A 597 28.49 36.29 10.61
N SER A 598 28.23 35.75 11.81
CA SER A 598 27.33 34.63 12.01
C SER A 598 25.92 35.05 11.58
N THR A 599 25.15 34.10 11.05
CA THR A 599 23.75 34.36 10.69
C THR A 599 22.84 33.51 11.52
N LYS A 600 21.72 34.07 11.93
CA LYS A 600 20.56 33.32 12.41
C LYS A 600 19.80 32.85 11.18
N VAL A 601 19.59 31.56 11.04
CA VAL A 601 18.70 30.99 10.05
C VAL A 601 17.44 30.54 10.78
N MET A 602 16.32 31.19 10.48
CA MET A 602 15.03 30.56 10.69
C MET A 602 14.91 29.56 9.55
N LYS A 603 15.58 28.43 9.80
CA LYS A 603 15.22 27.19 9.15
C LYS A 603 13.76 26.98 9.43
N SER A 604 13.26 26.11 8.61
CA SER A 604 11.90 25.73 8.74
C SER A 604 11.70 24.99 10.10
N GLY A 605 10.53 25.04 10.77
CA GLY A 605 10.27 24.33 12.05
C GLY A 605 8.78 24.18 12.38
N PRO A 606 8.32 23.07 13.02
CA PRO A 606 6.96 22.95 13.56
C PRO A 606 6.75 23.99 14.67
N ASP A 607 7.79 24.20 15.47
CA ASP A 607 8.09 25.42 16.21
C ASP A 607 9.31 26.09 15.54
N PRO A 608 9.11 27.06 14.63
CA PRO A 608 10.19 27.70 13.90
C PRO A 608 10.92 28.68 14.82
N ALA A 609 12.06 28.24 15.37
CA ALA A 609 12.98 29.10 16.09
C ALA A 609 14.11 29.60 15.16
N TRP A 610 14.65 30.78 15.46
CA TRP A 610 15.92 31.21 14.90
C TRP A 610 17.04 30.36 15.49
N GLY A 611 17.82 29.67 14.66
CA GLY A 611 19.03 28.96 15.07
C GLY A 611 20.26 29.50 14.35
N ASN A 612 21.46 29.22 14.87
CA ASN A 612 22.70 29.63 14.19
C ASN A 612 22.91 28.85 12.89
N SER A 613 23.34 29.53 11.82
CA SER A 613 23.80 28.91 10.58
C SER A 613 25.12 28.18 10.81
N VAL A 614 25.30 27.07 10.10
CA VAL A 614 26.51 26.23 10.15
C VAL A 614 27.78 26.94 9.65
N ARG A 615 27.63 28.05 8.91
CA ARG A 615 28.74 28.90 8.45
C ARG A 615 28.35 30.37 8.53
N SER A 616 29.34 31.25 8.63
CA SER A 616 29.20 32.70 8.56
C SER A 616 28.89 33.19 7.14
N ILE A 617 28.28 34.37 7.01
CA ILE A 617 27.79 34.91 5.73
C ILE A 617 28.90 35.25 4.72
N ASN A 618 30.15 35.40 5.17
CA ASN A 618 31.31 35.66 4.31
C ASN A 618 31.86 34.39 3.63
N ASN A 619 31.31 33.21 3.91
CA ASN A 619 31.78 31.95 3.37
C ASN A 619 30.95 31.51 2.15
N ALA A 620 31.59 31.20 1.00
CA ALA A 620 30.89 30.73 -0.20
C ALA A 620 30.11 29.40 -0.01
N GLN A 621 30.45 28.61 1.01
CA GLN A 621 29.71 27.41 1.42
C GLN A 621 28.58 27.70 2.42
N HIS A 622 28.27 28.98 2.70
CA HIS A 622 27.03 29.38 3.36
C HIS A 622 25.80 29.07 2.49
N SER A 623 24.61 29.01 3.10
CA SER A 623 23.37 28.72 2.36
C SER A 623 23.14 29.72 1.22
N ILE A 624 23.38 31.02 1.45
CA ILE A 624 23.23 32.06 0.43
C ILE A 624 24.28 31.89 -0.68
N GLY A 625 25.55 31.63 -0.32
CA GLY A 625 26.62 31.39 -1.29
C GLY A 625 26.36 30.20 -2.21
N ARG A 626 25.77 29.12 -1.69
CA ARG A 626 25.30 27.99 -2.48
C ARG A 626 24.07 28.30 -3.33
N THR A 627 23.08 29.03 -2.82
CA THR A 627 21.90 29.46 -3.61
C THR A 627 22.31 30.33 -4.81
N MET A 628 23.33 31.16 -4.64
CA MET A 628 23.78 32.12 -5.66
C MET A 628 24.93 31.59 -6.53
N VAL A 629 25.24 30.29 -6.49
CA VAL A 629 26.40 29.72 -7.22
C VAL A 629 26.30 29.93 -8.74
N ASP A 630 25.11 29.77 -9.31
CA ASP A 630 24.82 29.97 -10.74
C ASP A 630 24.64 31.45 -11.15
N PHE A 631 24.73 32.36 -10.18
CA PHE A 631 24.73 33.81 -10.41
C PHE A 631 26.16 34.38 -10.37
N VAL A 632 27.02 33.83 -9.50
CA VAL A 632 28.43 34.22 -9.39
C VAL A 632 29.35 33.44 -10.32
N ARG A 633 28.84 32.38 -10.98
CA ARG A 633 29.50 31.63 -12.05
C ARG A 633 28.65 31.70 -13.32
N ASN A 634 29.30 31.63 -14.49
CA ASN A 634 28.61 31.63 -15.76
C ASN A 634 28.01 30.23 -16.03
N THR A 635 26.78 29.99 -15.58
CA THR A 635 26.01 28.78 -15.88
C THR A 635 25.10 29.04 -17.09
N PRO A 636 25.40 28.53 -18.31
CA PRO A 636 24.68 28.94 -19.53
C PRO A 636 23.17 28.69 -19.52
N GLN A 637 22.71 27.73 -18.72
CA GLN A 637 21.32 27.33 -18.56
C GLN A 637 20.53 28.29 -17.67
N ILE A 638 21.17 28.95 -16.71
CA ILE A 638 20.54 29.90 -15.80
C ILE A 638 20.63 31.30 -16.37
N LYS A 639 19.48 31.97 -16.42
CA LYS A 639 19.31 33.35 -16.88
C LYS A 639 18.92 34.22 -15.70
N VAL A 640 19.44 35.44 -15.67
CA VAL A 640 19.43 36.29 -14.48
C VAL A 640 18.88 37.65 -14.83
N LEU A 641 18.15 38.22 -13.87
CA LEU A 641 17.83 39.64 -13.79
C LEU A 641 18.10 40.09 -12.35
N ALA A 642 19.13 40.90 -12.17
CA ALA A 642 19.57 41.38 -10.86
C ALA A 642 19.37 42.88 -10.72
N TYR A 643 18.86 43.27 -9.56
CA TYR A 643 18.49 44.63 -9.25
C TYR A 643 18.97 45.03 -7.85
N ASN A 644 19.53 46.22 -7.73
CA ASN A 644 20.01 46.76 -6.46
C ASN A 644 20.25 48.27 -6.67
N ASN A 645 19.73 49.13 -5.78
CA ASN A 645 19.96 50.57 -5.86
C ASN A 645 21.40 51.00 -5.49
N ASP A 646 22.18 50.12 -4.89
CA ASP A 646 23.60 50.29 -4.56
C ASP A 646 24.36 48.97 -4.86
N PRO A 647 24.59 48.64 -6.15
CA PRO A 647 25.19 47.39 -6.58
C PRO A 647 26.72 47.38 -6.44
N PRO A 648 27.35 46.22 -6.18
CA PRO A 648 28.81 46.14 -6.05
C PRO A 648 29.53 46.53 -7.33
N ASN A 649 30.67 47.21 -7.16
CA ASN A 649 31.60 47.62 -8.24
C ASN A 649 30.98 48.55 -9.31
N LEU A 650 29.87 49.21 -8.99
CA LEU A 650 29.18 50.17 -9.84
C LEU A 650 28.79 51.40 -9.00
N PRO A 651 28.61 52.58 -9.61
CA PRO A 651 28.05 53.73 -8.91
C PRO A 651 26.64 53.43 -8.36
N PRO A 652 26.21 54.07 -7.26
CA PRO A 652 24.83 54.04 -6.81
C PRO A 652 23.85 54.39 -7.93
N GLY A 653 22.77 53.64 -8.03
CA GLY A 653 21.78 53.75 -9.09
C GLY A 653 20.70 54.80 -8.79
N LYS A 654 19.48 54.54 -9.26
CA LYS A 654 18.31 55.41 -9.05
C LYS A 654 18.02 55.62 -7.55
N GLU A 655 18.43 56.77 -7.01
CA GLU A 655 18.32 57.12 -5.57
C GLU A 655 16.91 56.99 -4.98
N THR A 656 15.88 57.09 -5.83
CA THR A 656 14.50 56.97 -5.37
C THR A 656 14.12 55.54 -4.98
N SER A 657 14.78 54.49 -5.46
CA SER A 657 14.41 53.09 -5.13
C SER A 657 15.28 52.49 -4.04
N LYS A 658 14.70 51.60 -3.23
CA LYS A 658 15.39 50.81 -2.19
C LYS A 658 15.45 49.31 -2.49
N ALA A 659 14.95 48.88 -3.66
CA ALA A 659 14.79 47.48 -4.01
C ALA A 659 16.13 46.79 -4.28
N LYS A 660 16.32 45.59 -3.71
CA LYS A 660 17.50 44.72 -3.97
C LYS A 660 17.11 43.25 -4.09
N GLY A 661 17.74 42.52 -5.00
CA GLY A 661 17.50 41.10 -5.23
C GLY A 661 17.96 40.58 -6.59
N VAL A 662 17.70 39.30 -6.82
CA VAL A 662 18.02 38.58 -8.07
C VAL A 662 16.86 37.67 -8.43
N LEU A 663 16.49 37.67 -9.70
CA LEU A 663 15.56 36.73 -10.32
C LEU A 663 16.37 35.78 -11.20
N LEU A 664 16.28 34.48 -10.92
CA LEU A 664 16.91 33.40 -11.68
C LEU A 664 15.84 32.63 -12.44
N VAL A 665 16.10 32.28 -13.71
CA VAL A 665 15.19 31.54 -14.59
C VAL A 665 16.01 30.46 -15.32
N ASP A 666 15.60 29.19 -15.24
CA ASP A 666 16.29 28.10 -15.96
C ASP A 666 15.72 28.00 -17.38
N ASN A 667 16.51 28.42 -18.38
CA ASN A 667 16.15 28.40 -19.81
C ASN A 667 16.23 26.99 -20.45
N THR A 668 16.30 25.94 -19.62
CA THR A 668 16.15 24.53 -20.01
C THR A 668 15.04 23.83 -19.20
N VAL A 669 14.75 24.29 -17.97
CA VAL A 669 13.39 24.40 -17.39
C VAL A 669 12.30 24.65 -18.43
N THR A 670 11.23 23.86 -18.45
CA THR A 670 9.91 24.49 -18.56
C THR A 670 9.39 24.69 -17.15
N ASP A 671 8.97 25.91 -16.83
CA ASP A 671 8.32 26.31 -15.57
C ASP A 671 9.23 26.38 -14.31
N ALA A 672 10.48 26.87 -14.39
CA ALA A 672 11.41 27.02 -13.27
C ALA A 672 12.06 28.42 -13.13
N ALA A 673 11.71 29.12 -12.04
CA ALA A 673 12.38 30.34 -11.61
C ALA A 673 12.66 30.35 -10.09
N ALA A 674 13.48 31.29 -9.64
CA ALA A 674 13.67 31.60 -8.22
C ALA A 674 13.87 33.11 -8.03
N TRP A 675 13.29 33.65 -6.96
CA TRP A 675 13.40 35.07 -6.60
C TRP A 675 14.08 35.20 -5.23
N PHE A 676 15.26 35.79 -5.25
CA PHE A 676 16.09 36.10 -4.09
C PHE A 676 15.97 37.58 -3.76
N ILE A 677 15.69 37.91 -2.50
CA ILE A 677 15.47 39.28 -2.00
C ILE A 677 16.41 39.50 -0.83
N HIS A 678 17.08 40.65 -0.78
CA HIS A 678 17.98 41.01 0.31
C HIS A 678 17.91 42.48 0.68
N THR A 679 18.65 42.85 1.74
CA THR A 679 18.70 44.21 2.28
C THR A 679 20.11 44.83 2.21
N ALA A 680 21.15 44.01 2.04
CA ALA A 680 22.55 44.46 2.00
C ALA A 680 22.86 45.27 0.71
N PRO A 681 23.37 46.52 0.81
CA PRO A 681 24.03 47.22 -0.29
C PRO A 681 25.37 46.56 -0.66
N ASN A 682 25.95 46.94 -1.81
CA ASN A 682 27.22 46.42 -2.32
C ASN A 682 27.29 44.88 -2.40
N PHE A 683 26.13 44.22 -2.54
CA PHE A 683 25.94 42.78 -2.65
C PHE A 683 24.93 42.51 -3.78
N LEU A 684 25.08 41.52 -4.67
CA LEU A 684 26.13 40.53 -4.89
C LEU A 684 26.66 40.69 -6.33
N ALA A 685 27.95 40.48 -6.59
CA ALA A 685 28.51 40.70 -7.92
C ALA A 685 28.13 39.57 -8.90
N HIS A 686 27.47 39.92 -10.00
CA HIS A 686 27.22 38.99 -11.11
C HIS A 686 28.56 38.57 -11.74
N LEU A 687 28.81 37.27 -11.84
CA LEU A 687 30.09 36.69 -12.31
C LEU A 687 31.35 37.10 -11.50
N GLY A 688 31.20 37.74 -10.33
CA GLY A 688 32.31 38.28 -9.53
C GLY A 688 32.75 37.44 -8.35
N GLY A 689 32.30 36.19 -8.23
CA GLY A 689 32.49 35.37 -7.03
C GLY A 689 31.55 35.74 -5.87
N TYR A 690 31.59 34.96 -4.79
CA TYR A 690 30.77 35.21 -3.60
C TYR A 690 31.57 35.92 -2.51
N THR A 691 31.21 37.18 -2.24
CA THR A 691 31.88 38.06 -1.28
C THR A 691 30.85 38.79 -0.43
N TRP A 692 31.13 38.95 0.88
CA TRP A 692 30.32 39.73 1.80
C TRP A 692 30.91 41.15 1.99
N PRO A 693 30.12 42.25 1.93
CA PRO A 693 30.63 43.60 2.14
C PRO A 693 31.03 43.85 3.59
N ALA A 694 32.31 44.11 3.84
CA ALA A 694 32.84 44.30 5.20
C ALA A 694 32.13 45.43 5.96
N ALA A 695 31.81 46.55 5.30
CA ALA A 695 31.12 47.70 5.88
C ALA A 695 29.72 47.37 6.44
N GLU A 696 29.04 46.35 5.88
CA GLU A 696 27.71 45.91 6.33
C GLU A 696 27.78 44.88 7.49
N THR A 697 28.97 44.61 8.02
CA THR A 697 29.14 43.80 9.23
C THR A 697 28.55 44.50 10.46
N ALA A 698 28.59 45.84 10.52
CA ALA A 698 28.03 46.62 11.63
C ALA A 698 26.49 46.63 11.68
N LYS A 699 25.79 46.19 10.63
CA LYS A 699 24.34 46.34 10.48
C LYS A 699 23.57 45.02 10.42
N GLY A 700 22.30 45.05 10.82
CA GLY A 700 21.36 43.93 10.66
C GLY A 700 20.88 43.77 9.22
N HIS A 701 20.83 42.54 8.69
CA HIS A 701 20.34 42.24 7.33
C HIS A 701 19.51 40.96 7.25
N MET A 702 18.49 40.95 6.38
CA MET A 702 17.65 39.80 6.09
C MET A 702 17.67 39.44 4.60
N PHE A 703 17.55 38.14 4.35
CA PHE A 703 17.57 37.49 3.05
C PHE A 703 16.42 36.49 2.97
N LEU A 704 15.73 36.48 1.82
CA LEU A 704 14.59 35.63 1.53
C LEU A 704 14.78 35.01 0.14
N CYS A 705 14.53 33.71 0.02
CA CYS A 705 14.56 33.00 -1.25
C CYS A 705 13.22 32.30 -1.51
N LEU A 706 12.63 32.53 -2.68
CA LEU A 706 11.36 31.95 -3.11
C LEU A 706 11.56 31.18 -4.42
N SER A 707 11.29 29.87 -4.42
CA SER A 707 11.19 29.10 -5.67
C SER A 707 9.86 29.42 -6.36
N LEU A 708 9.87 29.62 -7.67
CA LEU A 708 8.73 30.10 -8.47
C LEU A 708 8.52 29.25 -9.73
N ASN A 709 7.26 29.17 -10.14
CA ASN A 709 6.88 28.73 -11.48
C ASN A 709 7.02 29.94 -12.43
N GLU A 710 7.37 29.72 -13.70
CA GLU A 710 7.54 30.79 -14.70
C GLU A 710 6.24 31.58 -14.92
N ILE A 711 5.08 30.92 -14.76
CA ILE A 711 3.76 31.58 -14.80
C ILE A 711 3.62 32.72 -13.78
N HIS A 712 4.43 32.77 -12.72
CA HIS A 712 4.44 33.83 -11.72
C HIS A 712 5.46 34.94 -12.01
N LEU A 713 6.27 34.84 -13.07
CA LEU A 713 7.25 35.87 -13.46
C LEU A 713 6.57 37.21 -13.76
N ASN A 714 5.45 37.24 -14.49
CA ASN A 714 4.71 38.48 -14.73
C ASN A 714 4.22 39.14 -13.43
N SER A 715 3.76 38.35 -12.45
CA SER A 715 3.32 38.87 -11.15
C SER A 715 4.45 39.49 -10.34
N VAL A 716 5.62 38.84 -10.33
CA VAL A 716 6.82 39.35 -9.65
C VAL A 716 7.39 40.56 -10.39
N ALA A 717 7.50 40.50 -11.71
CA ALA A 717 8.03 41.57 -12.55
C ALA A 717 7.19 42.84 -12.47
N LYS A 718 5.84 42.73 -12.50
CA LYS A 718 4.95 43.87 -12.33
C LYS A 718 5.14 44.52 -10.96
N ALA A 719 5.17 43.72 -9.89
CA ALA A 719 5.41 44.23 -8.54
C ALA A 719 6.83 44.81 -8.35
N LEU A 720 7.83 44.33 -9.09
CA LEU A 720 9.16 44.93 -9.20
C LEU A 720 9.10 46.25 -9.96
N ARG A 721 8.43 46.34 -11.12
CA ARG A 721 8.35 47.58 -11.92
C ARG A 721 7.74 48.75 -11.14
N TYR A 722 6.78 48.47 -10.27
CA TYR A 722 6.20 49.46 -9.37
C TYR A 722 7.18 49.98 -8.30
N GLN A 723 8.29 49.28 -8.04
CA GLN A 723 9.37 49.74 -7.13
C GLN A 723 10.40 50.63 -7.83
N GLU A 724 10.30 50.80 -9.15
CA GLU A 724 11.26 51.56 -9.98
C GLU A 724 12.73 51.14 -9.77
N PRO A 725 13.07 49.82 -9.80
CA PRO A 725 14.37 49.30 -9.41
C PRO A 725 15.46 49.64 -10.43
N TYR A 726 16.70 49.76 -9.95
CA TYR A 726 17.89 49.81 -10.80
C TYR A 726 18.33 48.38 -11.15
N ILE A 727 18.19 48.00 -12.43
CA ILE A 727 18.68 46.71 -12.96
C ILE A 727 20.15 46.87 -13.32
N TYR A 728 21.03 46.07 -12.72
CA TYR A 728 22.50 46.16 -12.95
C TYR A 728 23.09 44.95 -13.68
N ALA A 729 22.34 43.84 -13.79
CA ALA A 729 22.69 42.72 -14.66
C ALA A 729 21.42 42.06 -15.21
N ASN A 730 21.41 41.77 -16.51
CA ASN A 730 20.34 41.03 -17.17
C ASN A 730 20.93 40.20 -18.32
N ASN A 731 20.54 38.93 -18.44
CA ASN A 731 20.82 38.11 -19.62
C ASN A 731 19.60 37.26 -20.06
N LEU A 732 18.38 37.66 -19.66
CA LEU A 732 17.14 36.99 -20.04
C LEU A 732 16.98 36.98 -21.58
N PRO A 733 16.77 35.81 -22.21
CA PRO A 733 16.64 35.69 -23.66
C PRO A 733 15.30 36.22 -24.16
N VAL A 734 15.29 36.74 -25.38
CA VAL A 734 14.11 37.28 -26.08
C VAL A 734 12.92 36.31 -26.04
N ALA A 735 13.17 35.00 -26.13
CA ALA A 735 12.12 33.98 -26.05
C ALA A 735 11.33 34.00 -24.73
N ILE A 736 11.98 34.27 -23.59
CA ILE A 736 11.33 34.41 -22.28
C ILE A 736 10.64 35.77 -22.16
N LEU A 737 11.26 36.84 -22.66
CA LEU A 737 10.67 38.19 -22.65
C LEU A 737 9.37 38.25 -23.48
N ASN A 738 9.34 37.59 -24.64
CA ASN A 738 8.15 37.50 -25.50
C ASN A 738 7.00 36.69 -24.86
N GLN A 739 7.28 35.82 -23.89
CA GLN A 739 6.27 35.06 -23.14
C GLN A 739 5.75 35.83 -21.91
N HIS A 740 6.51 36.81 -21.44
CA HIS A 740 6.28 37.50 -20.18
C HIS A 740 6.31 39.02 -20.37
N GLU A 741 5.21 39.58 -20.88
CA GLU A 741 5.04 41.01 -21.14
C GLU A 741 5.47 41.90 -19.96
N GLU A 742 5.04 41.60 -18.73
CA GLU A 742 5.39 42.40 -17.55
C GLU A 742 6.90 42.29 -17.19
N LEU A 743 7.54 41.16 -17.51
CA LEU A 743 9.00 40.98 -17.39
C LEU A 743 9.77 41.72 -18.49
N SER A 744 9.28 41.68 -19.73
CA SER A 744 9.80 42.49 -20.83
C SER A 744 9.72 43.98 -20.52
N ASN A 745 8.57 44.44 -20.01
CA ASN A 745 8.34 45.83 -19.63
C ASN A 745 9.24 46.26 -18.44
N LEU A 746 9.57 45.35 -17.53
CA LEU A 746 10.55 45.61 -16.46
C LEU A 746 11.99 45.73 -17.02
N VAL A 747 12.41 44.79 -17.89
CA VAL A 747 13.73 44.77 -18.53
C VAL A 747 13.95 46.02 -19.38
N ASN A 748 12.93 46.42 -20.14
CA ASN A 748 12.98 47.57 -21.05
C ASN A 748 12.69 48.92 -20.34
N GLY A 749 12.57 48.94 -19.01
CA GLY A 749 12.42 50.17 -18.22
C GLY A 749 11.10 50.93 -18.44
N ILE A 750 10.03 50.26 -18.87
CA ILE A 750 8.75 50.90 -19.21
C ILE A 750 8.06 51.46 -17.96
N GLU A 751 7.80 52.77 -17.96
CA GLU A 751 7.23 53.46 -16.81
C GLU A 751 5.77 53.09 -16.50
N VAL A 752 5.41 53.08 -15.20
CA VAL A 752 4.01 52.98 -14.78
C VAL A 752 3.34 54.35 -14.90
N ARG A 753 2.60 54.56 -16.00
CA ARG A 753 1.92 55.83 -16.30
C ARG A 753 0.43 55.85 -15.96
N VAL A 754 -0.24 54.70 -15.91
CA VAL A 754 -1.69 54.58 -15.73
C VAL A 754 -2.03 54.13 -14.29
N THR A 755 -3.13 54.63 -13.73
CA THR A 755 -3.67 54.21 -12.42
C THR A 755 -4.29 52.81 -12.47
N PRO A 756 -4.28 52.03 -11.37
CA PRO A 756 -3.83 52.40 -10.03
C PRO A 756 -2.31 52.29 -9.83
N PHE A 757 -1.72 53.25 -9.10
CA PHE A 757 -0.29 53.23 -8.73
C PHE A 757 0.08 52.24 -7.60
N LEU A 758 -0.76 51.23 -7.39
CA LEU A 758 -0.59 50.14 -6.41
C LEU A 758 -0.87 48.80 -7.10
N GLU A 759 0.08 47.87 -6.99
CA GLU A 759 -0.03 46.51 -7.50
C GLU A 759 -0.25 45.51 -6.35
N HIS A 760 -1.01 44.43 -6.60
CA HIS A 760 -1.22 43.35 -5.63
C HIS A 760 -1.37 42.01 -6.35
N ALA A 761 -0.30 41.21 -6.32
CA ALA A 761 -0.32 39.84 -6.77
C ALA A 761 -0.49 38.85 -5.61
N ARG A 762 -1.12 37.71 -5.89
CA ARG A 762 -1.12 36.53 -5.01
C ARG A 762 -0.75 35.30 -5.83
N PHE A 763 0.19 34.51 -5.34
CA PHE A 763 0.64 33.29 -5.99
C PHE A 763 1.18 32.28 -4.97
N VAL A 764 1.63 31.11 -5.43
CA VAL A 764 2.28 30.11 -4.60
C VAL A 764 3.71 29.82 -5.05
N THR A 765 4.58 29.43 -4.13
CA THR A 765 5.93 28.98 -4.48
C THR A 765 5.90 27.66 -5.26
N LYS A 766 6.88 27.46 -6.15
CA LYS A 766 7.05 26.23 -6.92
C LYS A 766 7.12 25.01 -6.01
N ARG A 767 6.34 23.97 -6.36
CA ARG A 767 6.24 22.74 -5.58
C ARG A 767 7.50 21.87 -5.75
N THR A 768 8.43 22.01 -4.82
CA THR A 768 9.40 20.94 -4.51
C THR A 768 8.82 19.97 -3.47
N GLN A 769 8.26 20.50 -2.37
CA GLN A 769 7.52 19.69 -1.37
C GLN A 769 6.22 20.35 -0.87
N VAL A 770 6.22 21.66 -0.54
CA VAL A 770 5.04 22.42 -0.09
C VAL A 770 4.97 23.77 -0.79
N GLU A 771 3.75 24.22 -1.09
CA GLU A 771 3.44 25.54 -1.64
C GLU A 771 3.23 26.55 -0.50
N ALA A 772 4.01 27.64 -0.50
CA ALA A 772 3.78 28.79 0.36
C ALA A 772 2.85 29.78 -0.34
N ASN A 773 1.80 30.26 0.34
CA ASN A 773 1.05 31.41 -0.14
C ASN A 773 1.93 32.66 -0.04
N VAL A 774 2.10 33.36 -1.16
CA VAL A 774 2.82 34.63 -1.24
C VAL A 774 1.85 35.70 -1.72
N GLN A 775 1.78 36.82 -1.01
CA GLN A 775 1.16 38.05 -1.49
C GLN A 775 2.24 39.10 -1.70
N VAL A 776 2.31 39.68 -2.90
CA VAL A 776 3.28 40.73 -3.23
C VAL A 776 2.52 42.01 -3.50
N PHE A 777 2.92 43.08 -2.82
CA PHE A 777 2.40 44.43 -3.00
C PHE A 777 3.48 45.30 -3.61
N GLY A 778 3.16 46.00 -4.70
CA GLY A 778 4.04 47.00 -5.32
C GLY A 778 3.46 48.41 -5.16
N LYS A 779 4.30 49.40 -4.89
CA LYS A 779 3.92 50.79 -4.64
C LYS A 779 4.80 51.75 -5.44
N HIS A 780 4.21 52.46 -6.38
CA HIS A 780 4.92 53.46 -7.19
C HIS A 780 5.04 54.81 -6.46
N THR A 781 6.01 55.66 -6.84
CA THR A 781 6.19 57.04 -6.34
C THR A 781 4.87 57.82 -6.32
N LYS A 782 4.20 57.85 -7.47
CA LYS A 782 2.90 58.52 -7.73
C LYS A 782 1.71 58.03 -6.87
N SER A 783 1.88 57.00 -6.04
CA SER A 783 0.80 56.48 -5.16
C SER A 783 0.57 57.31 -3.89
N PHE A 784 1.57 58.10 -3.46
CA PHE A 784 1.61 58.85 -2.20
C PHE A 784 1.13 58.06 -0.96
N SER A 785 1.28 56.74 -0.99
CA SER A 785 0.67 55.83 -0.02
C SER A 785 1.68 55.30 1.00
N ASP A 786 1.20 55.04 2.21
CA ASP A 786 1.97 54.42 3.28
C ASP A 786 1.86 52.88 3.17
N ILE A 787 2.99 52.18 3.06
CA ILE A 787 2.99 50.73 2.79
C ILE A 787 2.35 49.94 3.95
N TYR A 788 2.52 50.39 5.20
CA TYR A 788 2.02 49.64 6.37
C TYR A 788 0.54 49.89 6.63
N GLY A 789 0.12 51.15 6.70
CA GLY A 789 -1.22 51.57 7.09
C GLY A 789 -2.23 51.71 5.95
N ARG A 790 -1.82 52.14 4.74
CA ARG A 790 -2.73 52.24 3.58
C ARG A 790 -2.71 51.01 2.68
N VAL A 791 -1.56 50.34 2.54
CA VAL A 791 -1.46 49.11 1.73
C VAL A 791 -1.70 47.88 2.61
N LEU A 792 -0.75 47.47 3.45
CA LEU A 792 -0.82 46.21 4.20
C LEU A 792 -2.04 46.09 5.12
N ARG A 793 -2.21 46.99 6.09
CA ARG A 793 -3.33 46.96 7.06
C ARG A 793 -4.70 46.92 6.39
N ASN A 794 -4.88 47.70 5.31
CA ASN A 794 -6.16 47.80 4.61
C ASN A 794 -6.40 46.64 3.63
N LYS A 795 -5.38 46.17 2.89
CA LYS A 795 -5.50 45.06 1.93
C LYS A 795 -5.52 43.69 2.60
N LEU A 796 -4.89 43.56 3.77
CA LEU A 796 -4.89 42.34 4.57
C LEU A 796 -5.96 42.35 5.67
N SER A 797 -6.69 43.44 5.89
CA SER A 797 -7.74 43.58 6.92
C SER A 797 -7.34 42.95 8.25
N ALA A 798 -6.26 43.48 8.84
CA ALA A 798 -5.65 42.96 10.05
C ALA A 798 -4.78 44.04 10.73
N SER A 799 -4.56 43.88 12.04
CA SER A 799 -3.62 44.73 12.78
C SER A 799 -2.17 44.40 12.39
N ILE A 800 -1.32 45.41 12.31
CA ILE A 800 0.06 45.30 11.83
C ILE A 800 1.05 45.78 12.90
N ARG A 801 2.07 44.97 13.21
CA ARG A 801 3.26 45.38 13.97
C ARG A 801 4.43 45.66 13.03
N ILE A 802 5.19 46.73 13.27
CA ILE A 802 6.23 47.23 12.36
C ILE A 802 7.63 47.22 13.01
N TRP A 803 8.58 46.60 12.31
CA TRP A 803 10.03 46.78 12.49
C TRP A 803 10.61 47.47 11.25
N ALA A 804 11.03 48.72 11.39
CA ALA A 804 11.67 49.56 10.37
C ALA A 804 12.03 50.91 11.01
N HIS A 805 13.07 51.63 10.53
CA HIS A 805 13.36 53.01 10.97
C HIS A 805 12.11 53.88 10.93
N SER A 806 11.93 54.73 11.95
CA SER A 806 10.77 55.61 12.03
C SER A 806 11.14 56.98 12.58
N ASP A 807 10.45 58.02 12.12
CA ASP A 807 10.60 59.38 12.66
C ASP A 807 9.64 59.64 13.86
N ALA A 808 9.81 60.78 14.53
CA ALA A 808 8.97 61.22 15.64
C ALA A 808 7.51 61.50 15.24
N ARG A 809 7.24 61.76 13.95
CA ARG A 809 5.89 62.00 13.40
C ARG A 809 5.14 60.67 13.17
N SER A 810 5.86 59.57 13.06
CA SER A 810 5.33 58.23 12.75
C SER A 810 4.89 57.50 14.03
N LYS A 811 3.67 57.85 14.47
CA LYS A 811 3.01 57.35 15.69
C LYS A 811 2.19 56.08 15.46
N SER A 812 2.17 55.19 16.46
CA SER A 812 1.27 54.02 16.49
C SER A 812 -0.21 54.44 16.49
N ILE A 813 -1.04 53.78 15.70
CA ILE A 813 -2.49 54.00 15.60
C ILE A 813 -3.21 52.88 16.36
N CYS A 814 -3.72 53.17 17.55
CA CYS A 814 -4.38 52.18 18.42
C CYS A 814 -5.92 52.24 18.42
N LYS A 815 -6.53 53.17 17.66
CA LYS A 815 -7.98 53.33 17.50
C LYS A 815 -8.47 52.66 16.20
N GLY A 816 -9.73 52.20 16.18
CA GLY A 816 -10.35 51.49 15.05
C GLY A 816 -10.18 49.96 15.09
N GLN A 817 -10.83 49.26 14.16
CA GLN A 817 -10.90 47.78 14.10
C GLN A 817 -9.53 47.10 13.90
N HIS A 818 -8.61 47.74 13.16
CA HIS A 818 -7.27 47.23 12.88
C HIS A 818 -6.20 48.25 13.30
N LYS A 819 -5.30 47.81 14.18
CA LYS A 819 -4.28 48.67 14.82
C LYS A 819 -2.98 48.69 14.01
N LEU A 820 -2.21 49.77 14.13
CA LEU A 820 -0.89 49.92 13.53
C LEU A 820 0.10 50.24 14.64
N ARG A 821 1.08 49.38 14.90
CA ARG A 821 1.96 49.48 16.09
C ARG A 821 3.42 49.36 15.71
N LYS A 822 4.27 50.26 16.21
CA LYS A 822 5.72 50.02 16.22
C LYS A 822 6.04 48.94 17.27
N ILE A 823 6.93 48.02 16.94
CA ILE A 823 7.56 47.12 17.93
C ILE A 823 8.50 47.98 18.81
N ALA A 824 8.78 47.60 20.07
CA ALA A 824 9.73 48.32 20.93
C ALA A 824 11.16 48.21 20.38
N SER A 825 12.01 49.24 20.60
CA SER A 825 13.45 49.23 20.26
C SER A 825 14.23 49.65 21.53
N PRO A 826 15.29 48.94 21.93
CA PRO A 826 15.79 47.68 21.36
C PRO A 826 14.80 46.50 21.54
N MET A 827 15.08 45.41 20.84
CA MET A 827 14.32 44.17 20.83
C MET A 827 15.29 42.99 20.89
N GLN A 828 14.96 41.98 21.69
CA GLN A 828 15.61 40.67 21.61
C GLN A 828 15.11 39.93 20.35
N PHE A 829 16.01 39.60 19.43
CA PHE A 829 15.71 38.88 18.20
C PHE A 829 16.63 37.66 18.09
N ALA A 830 16.02 36.47 18.18
CA ALA A 830 16.75 35.25 18.51
C ALA A 830 17.47 35.40 19.87
N ASP A 831 18.78 35.23 19.87
CA ASP A 831 19.73 35.34 20.98
C ASP A 831 20.57 36.65 20.94
N SER A 832 20.25 37.58 20.04
CA SER A 832 20.95 38.87 19.89
C SER A 832 20.03 40.05 20.24
N GLU A 833 20.56 41.06 20.96
CA GLU A 833 19.86 42.34 21.13
C GLU A 833 20.02 43.21 19.88
N VAL A 834 18.90 43.72 19.37
CA VAL A 834 18.87 44.50 18.13
C VAL A 834 18.14 45.82 18.36
N SER A 835 18.84 46.93 18.11
CA SER A 835 18.19 48.24 17.93
C SER A 835 17.75 48.40 16.47
N ARG A 836 16.57 48.98 16.28
CA ARG A 836 16.03 49.38 14.97
C ARG A 836 17.02 50.26 14.20
N GLU A 837 17.77 51.07 14.94
CA GLU A 837 18.71 52.06 14.43
C GLU A 837 19.91 51.38 13.75
N ALA A 838 20.36 50.23 14.26
CA ALA A 838 21.45 49.41 13.71
C ALA A 838 20.99 48.31 12.72
N ASP A 839 19.68 48.15 12.50
CA ASP A 839 19.11 47.09 11.67
C ASP A 839 18.60 47.64 10.32
N SER A 840 19.18 47.18 9.21
CA SER A 840 18.74 47.56 7.86
C SER A 840 17.51 46.77 7.38
N THR A 841 16.95 45.88 8.20
CA THR A 841 15.75 45.13 7.87
C THR A 841 14.48 45.92 8.10
N ARG A 842 13.48 45.64 7.26
CA ARG A 842 12.16 46.25 7.33
C ARG A 842 11.13 45.13 7.18
N TRP A 843 10.31 44.93 8.19
CA TRP A 843 9.32 43.87 8.17
C TRP A 843 8.10 44.20 9.03
N ALA A 844 7.02 43.48 8.76
CA ALA A 844 5.76 43.62 9.46
C ALA A 844 5.14 42.26 9.80
N LEU A 845 4.58 42.16 11.01
CA LEU A 845 3.77 41.01 11.44
C LEU A 845 2.29 41.36 11.33
N VAL A 846 1.52 40.43 10.77
CA VAL A 846 0.07 40.56 10.58
C VAL A 846 -0.63 39.79 11.69
N GLU A 847 -1.14 40.51 12.69
CA GLU A 847 -1.79 39.90 13.86
C GLU A 847 -3.01 39.08 13.43
N GLY A 848 -3.13 37.85 13.93
CA GLY A 848 -4.25 36.95 13.65
C GLY A 848 -4.22 36.25 12.28
N LYS A 849 -3.20 36.46 11.43
CA LYS A 849 -3.12 35.83 10.09
C LYS A 849 -1.88 34.97 9.82
N ASN A 850 -1.00 34.79 10.81
CA ASN A 850 0.25 34.02 10.68
C ASN A 850 1.03 34.39 9.41
N THR A 851 1.16 35.70 9.18
CA THR A 851 1.81 36.28 8.00
C THR A 851 2.92 37.21 8.45
N VAL A 852 4.09 37.06 7.84
CA VAL A 852 5.19 38.03 7.93
C VAL A 852 5.39 38.67 6.55
N CYS A 853 5.62 39.98 6.53
CA CYS A 853 5.88 40.74 5.31
C CYS A 853 7.28 41.38 5.39
N LEU A 854 8.16 41.05 4.46
CA LEU A 854 9.41 41.80 4.22
C LEU A 854 9.09 43.03 3.37
N THR A 855 9.56 44.21 3.76
CA THR A 855 9.27 45.48 3.07
C THR A 855 10.55 46.19 2.62
N THR A 856 10.44 47.15 1.69
CA THR A 856 11.58 47.99 1.26
C THR A 856 11.56 49.40 1.84
N ASN A 857 10.40 49.87 2.33
CA ASN A 857 10.22 51.23 2.86
C ASN A 857 10.43 51.31 4.38
N ASP A 858 10.98 52.45 4.83
CA ASP A 858 10.98 52.83 6.24
C ASP A 858 9.54 53.17 6.70
N TYR A 859 9.32 53.34 8.00
CA TYR A 859 8.06 53.87 8.53
C TYR A 859 8.20 55.36 8.87
N LYS A 860 8.30 56.19 7.81
CA LYS A 860 8.50 57.65 7.87
C LYS A 860 7.51 58.37 6.97
N ALA A 861 7.24 59.65 7.24
CA ALA A 861 6.27 60.42 6.44
C ALA A 861 6.71 60.62 4.98
N SER A 862 8.02 60.76 4.72
CA SER A 862 8.63 60.91 3.40
C SER A 862 8.49 59.66 2.51
N GLU A 863 8.44 58.46 3.09
CA GLU A 863 8.35 57.18 2.35
C GLU A 863 7.05 57.03 1.55
N LYS A 864 6.06 57.90 1.78
CA LYS A 864 4.87 57.99 0.93
C LYS A 864 5.21 58.29 -0.53
N GLN A 865 6.24 59.11 -0.76
CA GLN A 865 6.73 59.50 -2.08
C GLN A 865 7.78 58.52 -2.64
N ILE A 866 8.43 57.74 -1.78
CA ILE A 866 9.42 56.71 -2.17
C ILE A 866 8.68 55.45 -2.66
N PRO A 867 9.00 54.86 -3.83
CA PRO A 867 8.42 53.61 -4.28
C PRO A 867 8.89 52.43 -3.40
N GLY A 868 8.24 51.28 -3.51
CA GLY A 868 8.63 50.12 -2.71
C GLY A 868 7.61 48.99 -2.71
N ALA A 869 7.89 47.94 -1.93
CA ALA A 869 7.06 46.75 -1.90
C ALA A 869 6.95 46.12 -0.51
N ALA A 870 6.02 45.17 -0.44
CA ALA A 870 5.90 44.21 0.65
C ALA A 870 5.71 42.80 0.08
N VAL A 871 6.57 41.87 0.47
CA VAL A 871 6.46 40.43 0.16
C VAL A 871 5.99 39.71 1.41
N CYS A 872 4.72 39.37 1.44
CA CYS A 872 4.03 38.73 2.55
C CYS A 872 3.92 37.22 2.34
N ILE A 873 4.31 36.44 3.34
CA ILE A 873 4.27 34.98 3.30
C ILE A 873 3.36 34.49 4.42
N GLU A 874 2.31 33.74 4.05
CA GLU A 874 1.39 33.14 5.01
C GLU A 874 1.87 31.75 5.43
N ASN A 875 1.48 31.33 6.64
CA ASN A 875 1.91 30.10 7.30
C ASN A 875 3.44 30.03 7.41
N ALA A 876 4.01 30.79 8.32
CA ALA A 876 5.43 30.71 8.68
C ALA A 876 5.78 29.46 9.52
N HIS A 877 5.01 28.34 9.42
CA HIS A 877 5.34 27.01 9.98
C HIS A 877 5.89 26.08 8.92
N LEU A 878 6.86 25.24 9.31
CA LEU A 878 7.79 24.68 8.35
C LEU A 878 8.55 23.41 8.92
N ASN A 879 9.49 22.74 8.22
CA ASN A 879 10.87 22.26 8.60
C ASN A 879 11.54 21.55 7.40
N ASP A 880 12.86 21.55 7.34
CA ASP A 880 13.67 20.61 6.56
C ASP A 880 14.93 20.21 7.34
N ALA A 881 15.20 18.92 7.36
CA ALA A 881 16.16 18.28 8.25
C ALA A 881 17.27 17.60 7.44
N ASP A 882 18.05 18.39 6.70
CA ASP A 882 19.43 18.04 6.37
C ASP A 882 20.30 19.26 6.05
N ASN A 883 21.62 19.06 5.93
CA ASN A 883 22.60 20.15 5.97
C ASN A 883 22.98 20.77 4.61
N SER A 884 22.02 20.84 3.67
CA SER A 884 22.28 21.23 2.27
C SER A 884 21.19 22.08 1.61
N ASN A 885 21.52 23.35 1.38
CA ASN A 885 21.30 24.16 0.15
C ASN A 885 19.91 24.28 -0.50
N CYS A 886 19.61 25.47 -1.03
CA CYS A 886 18.71 25.61 -2.17
C CYS A 886 19.42 25.09 -3.45
N TYR A 887 19.68 23.78 -3.51
CA TYR A 887 20.36 23.14 -4.64
C TYR A 887 19.41 23.05 -5.84
N PHE A 888 19.72 23.78 -6.91
CA PHE A 888 19.11 23.56 -8.23
C PHE A 888 19.71 22.27 -8.80
N ASP A 889 19.01 21.14 -8.65
CA ASP A 889 19.45 19.88 -9.25
C ASP A 889 19.12 19.83 -10.74
N ILE A 890 20.05 20.32 -11.57
CA ILE A 890 19.94 20.35 -13.03
C ILE A 890 20.74 19.19 -13.63
N THR A 891 20.24 17.97 -13.49
CA THR A 891 20.67 16.86 -14.36
C THR A 891 19.49 16.13 -15.01
N ARG A 892 19.65 15.80 -16.30
CA ARG A 892 18.77 14.97 -17.16
C ARG A 892 17.40 15.55 -17.58
N LYS A 893 17.42 16.36 -18.66
CA LYS A 893 16.22 16.74 -19.44
C LYS A 893 16.26 16.27 -20.90
N GLN A 894 15.89 15.02 -21.16
CA GLN A 894 15.34 14.63 -22.48
C GLN A 894 14.04 13.81 -22.39
N LEU A 895 13.47 13.63 -21.19
CA LEU A 895 12.29 12.79 -20.93
C LEU A 895 11.08 13.57 -20.38
N GLY A 896 10.97 14.88 -20.65
CA GLY A 896 9.97 15.77 -20.03
C GLY A 896 8.73 16.12 -20.86
N ALA A 897 8.67 15.71 -22.13
CA ALA A 897 7.68 16.22 -23.08
C ALA A 897 6.34 15.46 -23.06
N ARG A 898 5.23 16.20 -23.25
CA ARG A 898 3.88 15.66 -23.42
C ARG A 898 3.22 16.35 -24.61
N TYR A 899 3.01 15.62 -25.69
CA TYR A 899 2.46 16.18 -26.91
C TYR A 899 1.77 15.14 -27.80
N PHE A 900 0.87 15.61 -28.65
CA PHE A 900 0.47 14.92 -29.87
C PHE A 900 1.19 15.54 -31.07
N VAL A 901 1.54 14.72 -32.07
CA VAL A 901 1.92 15.19 -33.41
C VAL A 901 1.00 14.51 -34.42
N TYR A 902 0.45 15.29 -35.35
CA TYR A 902 -0.31 14.79 -36.49
C TYR A 902 0.41 15.19 -37.79
N LYS A 903 0.64 14.21 -38.65
CA LYS A 903 1.20 14.38 -39.99
C LYS A 903 0.06 14.17 -40.99
N PRO A 904 -0.38 15.19 -41.76
CA PRO A 904 -1.48 15.01 -42.70
C PRO A 904 -1.11 14.14 -43.92
N PRO A 905 -2.09 13.61 -44.68
CA PRO A 905 -1.85 12.99 -45.98
C PRO A 905 -1.15 13.98 -46.92
N ASN A 906 -0.19 13.49 -47.72
CA ASN A 906 0.61 14.27 -48.69
C ASN A 906 1.39 15.49 -48.14
N VAL A 907 1.38 15.75 -46.83
CA VAL A 907 2.05 16.92 -46.22
C VAL A 907 3.08 16.46 -45.19
N LEU A 908 4.36 16.78 -45.45
CA LEU A 908 5.48 16.44 -44.56
C LEU A 908 5.63 17.41 -43.36
N GLN A 909 5.08 18.62 -43.48
CA GLN A 909 4.99 19.57 -42.37
C GLN A 909 3.94 19.09 -41.36
N THR A 910 4.36 18.74 -40.15
CA THR A 910 3.45 18.21 -39.13
C THR A 910 2.81 19.32 -38.31
N LYS A 911 1.67 19.00 -37.69
CA LYS A 911 1.06 19.79 -36.64
C LYS A 911 1.43 19.17 -35.29
N ILE A 912 1.74 19.99 -34.29
CA ILE A 912 2.01 19.58 -32.91
C ILE A 912 1.01 20.25 -31.96
N MET A 913 0.59 19.52 -30.93
CA MET A 913 -0.17 20.04 -29.80
C MET A 913 0.56 19.66 -28.52
N GLN A 914 1.12 20.64 -27.82
CA GLN A 914 1.86 20.46 -26.58
C GLN A 914 0.97 20.69 -25.35
N SER A 915 1.29 20.08 -24.21
CA SER A 915 0.51 20.27 -22.99
C SER A 915 0.63 21.69 -22.43
N GLY A 916 -0.49 22.42 -22.34
CA GLY A 916 -0.58 23.75 -21.75
C GLY A 916 -1.99 24.01 -21.18
N LEU A 917 -2.27 25.24 -20.74
CA LEU A 917 -3.59 25.64 -20.22
C LEU A 917 -4.69 25.56 -21.30
N ASN A 918 -4.38 26.03 -22.52
CA ASN A 918 -5.21 25.92 -23.71
C ASN A 918 -4.39 25.26 -24.83
N PRO A 919 -4.32 23.92 -24.91
CA PRO A 919 -3.53 23.25 -25.93
C PRO A 919 -4.20 23.37 -27.30
N ALA A 920 -3.51 23.99 -28.26
CA ALA A 920 -3.94 24.14 -29.65
C ALA A 920 -3.00 23.35 -30.58
N TRP A 921 -3.47 23.05 -31.79
CA TRP A 921 -2.59 22.60 -32.87
C TRP A 921 -1.82 23.80 -33.43
N ALA A 922 -0.52 23.61 -33.63
CA ALA A 922 0.37 24.58 -34.29
C ALA A 922 1.28 23.83 -35.27
N PRO A 923 1.88 24.48 -36.27
CA PRO A 923 2.93 23.87 -37.07
C PRO A 923 4.11 23.42 -36.18
N SER A 924 4.66 22.24 -36.44
CA SER A 924 5.93 21.81 -35.83
C SER A 924 7.08 22.70 -36.30
N ALA A 925 8.13 22.83 -35.49
CA ALA A 925 9.28 23.66 -35.81
C ALA A 925 10.02 23.25 -37.10
N GLN A 926 9.85 22.01 -37.56
CA GLN A 926 10.48 21.41 -38.74
C GLN A 926 9.54 20.37 -39.39
N PRO A 927 9.78 19.95 -40.66
CA PRO A 927 9.10 18.83 -41.31
C PRO A 927 9.48 17.45 -40.72
N ILE A 928 8.64 16.44 -40.92
CA ILE A 928 8.83 15.11 -40.31
C ILE A 928 10.10 14.37 -40.75
N GLN A 929 10.63 14.65 -41.95
CA GLN A 929 11.87 14.03 -42.43
C GLN A 929 13.15 14.77 -42.00
N SER A 930 13.05 15.88 -41.24
CA SER A 930 14.23 16.62 -40.80
C SER A 930 14.91 15.92 -39.61
N ASN A 931 16.20 15.59 -39.77
CA ASN A 931 17.01 14.94 -38.73
C ASN A 931 17.37 15.86 -37.55
N ASN A 932 17.11 17.16 -37.63
CA ASN A 932 17.39 18.14 -36.57
C ASN A 932 16.17 19.02 -36.30
N GLY A 933 15.90 19.33 -35.03
CA GLY A 933 14.87 20.29 -34.61
C GLY A 933 13.42 19.80 -34.61
N HIS A 934 13.09 18.63 -35.17
CA HIS A 934 11.76 18.04 -35.03
C HIS A 934 11.57 17.36 -33.66
N SER A 935 10.43 17.60 -32.99
CA SER A 935 10.13 17.16 -31.61
C SER A 935 10.25 15.64 -31.40
N ILE A 936 9.77 14.85 -32.36
CA ILE A 936 9.90 13.39 -32.36
C ILE A 936 11.36 12.95 -32.40
N VAL A 937 12.21 13.62 -33.20
CA VAL A 937 13.64 13.30 -33.31
C VAL A 937 14.36 13.64 -32.02
N GLN A 938 14.08 14.81 -31.44
CA GLN A 938 14.62 15.21 -30.13
C GLN A 938 14.26 14.21 -29.04
N THR A 939 13.01 13.73 -29.02
CA THR A 939 12.56 12.74 -28.02
C THR A 939 13.16 11.35 -28.25
N MET A 940 13.37 10.95 -29.51
CA MET A 940 13.96 9.67 -29.89
C MET A 940 15.49 9.71 -30.06
N ALA A 941 16.16 10.81 -29.70
CA ALA A 941 17.61 10.98 -29.88
C ALA A 941 18.41 9.85 -29.21
N HIS A 942 18.01 9.44 -28.01
CA HIS A 942 18.60 8.32 -27.25
C HIS A 942 18.11 6.92 -27.66
N PHE A 943 17.36 6.81 -28.76
CA PHE A 943 16.93 5.55 -29.37
C PHE A 943 17.62 5.31 -30.71
N ILE A 944 17.84 6.39 -31.48
CA ILE A 944 18.51 6.34 -32.79
C ILE A 944 20.04 6.41 -32.69
N ALA A 945 20.57 6.83 -31.55
CA ALA A 945 21.99 6.87 -31.22
C ALA A 945 22.19 6.32 -29.79
N ASP A 946 23.34 5.72 -29.52
CA ASP A 946 23.59 5.06 -28.23
C ASP A 946 23.66 6.07 -27.08
N ASN A 947 23.11 5.66 -25.93
CA ASN A 947 23.26 6.38 -24.68
C ASN A 947 23.33 5.36 -23.52
N PRO A 948 24.47 5.23 -22.83
CA PRO A 948 24.64 4.22 -21.78
C PRO A 948 23.66 4.40 -20.61
N ASN A 949 23.12 5.61 -20.41
CA ASN A 949 22.16 5.93 -19.35
C ASN A 949 20.71 5.60 -19.69
N ILE A 950 20.36 5.47 -20.97
CA ILE A 950 18.98 5.20 -21.38
C ILE A 950 18.85 3.73 -21.74
N LYS A 951 17.72 3.15 -21.36
CA LYS A 951 17.34 1.76 -21.67
C LYS A 951 16.00 1.77 -22.39
N VAL A 952 15.86 0.89 -23.36
CA VAL A 952 14.79 0.96 -24.36
C VAL A 952 14.08 -0.37 -24.49
N LEU A 953 12.78 -0.28 -24.76
CA LEU A 953 11.96 -1.40 -25.23
C LEU A 953 11.05 -0.87 -26.33
N ALA A 954 11.20 -1.38 -27.54
CA ALA A 954 10.44 -0.95 -28.71
C ALA A 954 9.67 -2.10 -29.34
N TYR A 955 8.45 -1.80 -29.78
CA TYR A 955 7.48 -2.77 -30.27
C TYR A 955 6.76 -2.26 -31.51
N SER A 956 6.49 -3.16 -32.47
CA SER A 956 5.79 -2.85 -33.73
C SER A 956 5.35 -4.13 -34.43
N ASP A 957 4.16 -4.12 -35.05
CA ASP A 957 3.71 -5.15 -36.01
C ASP A 957 4.35 -5.01 -37.41
N ASP A 958 4.97 -3.87 -37.70
CA ASP A 958 5.73 -3.62 -38.94
C ASP A 958 6.98 -2.80 -38.61
N PRO A 959 8.02 -3.42 -37.98
CA PRO A 959 9.26 -2.75 -37.62
C PRO A 959 10.15 -2.49 -38.87
N PRO A 960 11.02 -1.46 -38.83
CA PRO A 960 11.95 -1.20 -39.94
C PRO A 960 12.90 -2.38 -40.17
N ASN A 961 13.32 -2.55 -41.42
CA ASN A 961 14.33 -3.52 -41.86
C ASN A 961 14.00 -5.00 -41.55
N LEU A 962 12.73 -5.30 -41.25
CA LEU A 962 12.22 -6.64 -40.99
C LEU A 962 10.91 -6.85 -41.77
N PRO A 963 10.55 -8.09 -42.12
CA PRO A 963 9.21 -8.37 -42.64
C PRO A 963 8.17 -8.10 -41.54
N PRO A 964 6.90 -7.77 -41.89
CA PRO A 964 5.82 -7.60 -40.93
C PRO A 964 5.74 -8.79 -39.97
N ARG A 965 5.61 -8.52 -38.67
CA ARG A 965 5.54 -9.54 -37.62
C ARG A 965 4.23 -9.40 -36.88
N ASN A 966 3.61 -10.54 -36.58
CA ASN A 966 2.48 -10.65 -35.66
C ASN A 966 1.17 -9.97 -36.12
N GLU A 967 0.31 -10.76 -36.77
CA GLU A 967 -1.00 -10.35 -37.24
C GLU A 967 -2.02 -10.01 -36.13
N LYS A 968 -1.77 -10.46 -34.89
CA LYS A 968 -2.67 -10.28 -33.75
C LYS A 968 -2.67 -8.85 -33.20
N SER A 969 -1.64 -8.07 -33.51
CA SER A 969 -1.44 -6.71 -33.00
C SER A 969 -1.37 -5.67 -34.11
N LYS A 970 -1.66 -4.42 -33.74
CA LYS A 970 -1.43 -3.20 -34.53
C LYS A 970 -0.73 -2.11 -33.72
N ALA A 971 -0.12 -2.50 -32.60
CA ALA A 971 0.51 -1.60 -31.65
C ALA A 971 1.96 -1.30 -32.05
N LYS A 972 2.30 -0.01 -32.15
CA LYS A 972 3.66 0.46 -32.42
C LYS A 972 4.07 1.53 -31.41
N GLY A 973 5.29 1.45 -30.89
CA GLY A 973 5.78 2.40 -29.90
C GLY A 973 7.14 2.07 -29.30
N VAL A 974 7.62 3.00 -28.47
CA VAL A 974 8.93 2.95 -27.81
C VAL A 974 8.77 3.39 -26.35
N LEU A 975 9.33 2.61 -25.44
CA LEU A 975 9.61 2.99 -24.06
C LEU A 975 11.08 3.37 -23.94
N LEU A 976 11.35 4.57 -23.43
CA LEU A 976 12.68 5.05 -23.04
C LEU A 976 12.71 5.20 -21.53
N ILE A 977 13.72 4.65 -20.87
CA ILE A 977 13.81 4.59 -19.40
C ILE A 977 15.19 5.11 -18.98
N ASP A 978 15.21 6.07 -18.07
CA ASP A 978 16.44 6.59 -17.47
C ASP A 978 16.90 5.62 -16.40
N ASN A 979 17.99 4.90 -16.67
CA ASN A 979 18.54 3.87 -15.78
C ASN A 979 19.52 4.50 -14.78
N SER A 980 19.07 5.54 -14.11
CA SER A 980 19.78 6.26 -13.05
C SER A 980 18.81 6.68 -11.93
N ALA A 981 19.30 7.40 -10.93
CA ALA A 981 18.49 7.89 -9.81
C ALA A 981 17.33 8.86 -10.19
N ALA A 982 17.18 9.23 -11.46
CA ALA A 982 16.26 10.28 -11.91
C ALA A 982 14.75 9.89 -11.95
N ASN A 983 14.38 8.61 -11.80
CA ASN A 983 12.99 8.11 -11.86
C ASN A 983 12.19 8.73 -13.03
N ALA A 984 12.64 8.42 -14.25
CA ALA A 984 12.15 9.05 -15.47
C ALA A 984 11.99 8.04 -16.59
N ALA A 985 10.88 8.11 -17.31
CA ALA A 985 10.68 7.38 -18.55
C ALA A 985 9.81 8.19 -19.53
N ALA A 986 9.86 7.83 -20.80
CA ALA A 986 8.98 8.34 -21.85
C ALA A 986 8.35 7.17 -22.60
N TRP A 987 7.07 7.32 -22.94
CA TRP A 987 6.32 6.36 -23.75
C TRP A 987 5.82 7.06 -25.02
N LEU A 988 6.37 6.66 -26.17
CA LEU A 988 5.91 7.08 -27.50
C LEU A 988 5.02 5.99 -28.10
N VAL A 989 3.88 6.39 -28.65
CA VAL A 989 2.97 5.51 -29.42
C VAL A 989 2.69 6.17 -30.77
N HIS A 990 2.67 5.40 -31.86
CA HIS A 990 2.49 5.92 -33.23
C HIS A 990 1.73 4.97 -34.14
N THR A 991 1.29 5.46 -35.30
CA THR A 991 0.62 4.65 -36.33
C THR A 991 1.49 4.32 -37.55
N VAL A 992 2.71 4.88 -37.64
CA VAL A 992 3.61 4.74 -38.81
C VAL A 992 4.24 3.33 -38.90
N PRO A 993 4.08 2.57 -40.00
CA PRO A 993 4.85 1.36 -40.27
C PRO A 993 6.30 1.64 -40.68
N LYS A 994 7.19 0.66 -40.51
CA LYS A 994 8.63 0.76 -40.86
C LYS A 994 9.36 1.92 -40.17
N PHE A 995 8.88 2.32 -39.00
CA PHE A 995 9.41 3.39 -38.15
C PHE A 995 9.52 2.85 -36.71
N LEU A 996 10.59 3.05 -35.94
CA LEU A 996 11.86 3.77 -36.15
C LEU A 996 13.03 2.81 -35.87
N SER A 997 14.20 2.97 -36.49
CA SER A 997 15.31 2.01 -36.30
C SER A 997 16.08 2.28 -35.02
N HIS A 998 16.29 1.25 -34.20
CA HIS A 998 17.14 1.35 -33.01
C HIS A 998 18.61 1.44 -33.42
N LEU A 999 19.33 2.46 -32.94
CA LEU A 999 20.73 2.76 -33.29
C LEU A 999 21.01 2.97 -34.80
N GLY A 1000 19.97 3.16 -35.61
CA GLY A 1000 20.07 3.28 -37.08
C GLY A 1000 19.99 4.71 -37.62
N GLY A 1001 20.08 5.73 -36.76
CA GLY A 1001 19.76 7.11 -37.14
C GLY A 1001 18.26 7.36 -37.35
N TYR A 1002 17.90 8.60 -37.70
CA TYR A 1002 16.52 8.96 -38.00
C TYR A 1002 16.23 8.91 -39.51
N SER A 1003 15.08 8.33 -39.87
CA SER A 1003 14.62 8.24 -41.26
C SER A 1003 13.09 8.21 -41.33
N TRP A 1004 12.50 8.98 -42.23
CA TRP A 1004 11.06 8.93 -42.51
C TRP A 1004 10.74 7.91 -43.63
N PRO A 1005 9.80 6.96 -43.44
CA PRO A 1005 9.39 6.02 -44.48
C PRO A 1005 8.62 6.73 -45.61
N GLN A 1006 9.25 6.88 -46.79
CA GLN A 1006 8.68 7.66 -47.89
C GLN A 1006 7.35 7.12 -48.43
N THR A 1007 7.07 5.82 -48.31
CA THR A 1007 5.77 5.22 -48.67
C THR A 1007 4.60 5.76 -47.84
N GLU A 1008 4.90 6.27 -46.64
CA GLU A 1008 3.91 6.84 -45.71
C GLU A 1008 3.77 8.37 -45.88
N THR A 1009 4.49 8.97 -46.82
CA THR A 1009 4.30 10.38 -47.21
C THR A 1009 2.91 10.63 -47.79
N ALA A 1010 2.27 9.64 -48.44
CA ALA A 1010 0.91 9.75 -48.95
C ALA A 1010 -0.18 9.73 -47.85
N LYS A 1011 0.10 9.21 -46.65
CA LYS A 1011 -0.93 8.91 -45.63
C LYS A 1011 -0.89 9.83 -44.41
N GLY A 1012 -2.03 9.99 -43.74
CA GLY A 1012 -2.10 10.64 -42.43
C GLY A 1012 -1.60 9.74 -41.29
N HIS A 1013 -0.91 10.31 -40.30
CA HIS A 1013 -0.39 9.58 -39.14
C HIS A 1013 -0.44 10.43 -37.86
N ILE A 1014 -0.55 9.77 -36.71
CA ILE A 1014 -0.56 10.42 -35.39
C ILE A 1014 0.43 9.75 -34.43
N PHE A 1015 1.02 10.59 -33.57
CA PHE A 1015 1.95 10.23 -32.52
C PHE A 1015 1.45 10.79 -31.18
N LEU A 1016 1.68 10.05 -30.10
CA LEU A 1016 1.48 10.49 -28.72
C LEU A 1016 2.75 10.23 -27.92
N CYS A 1017 3.35 11.28 -27.37
CA CYS A 1017 4.46 11.18 -26.43
C CYS A 1017 3.98 11.50 -25.01
N LEU A 1018 4.27 10.61 -24.07
CA LEU A 1018 3.95 10.75 -22.65
C LEU A 1018 5.22 10.61 -21.80
N SER A 1019 5.62 11.69 -21.12
CA SER A 1019 6.55 11.63 -20.00
C SER A 1019 5.88 10.95 -18.78
N ILE A 1020 6.49 9.92 -18.23
CA ILE A 1020 5.98 9.08 -17.13
C ILE A 1020 7.07 8.83 -16.07
N ASN A 1021 6.66 8.44 -14.86
CA ASN A 1021 7.59 7.98 -13.84
C ASN A 1021 7.90 6.48 -14.04
N GLU A 1022 9.05 6.03 -13.56
CA GLU A 1022 9.47 4.62 -13.58
C GLU A 1022 8.44 3.71 -12.89
N GLU A 1023 7.81 4.21 -11.84
CA GLU A 1023 6.73 3.53 -11.09
C GLU A 1023 5.48 3.23 -11.92
N SER A 1024 5.32 3.90 -13.08
CA SER A 1024 4.25 3.64 -14.04
C SER A 1024 4.63 2.58 -15.09
N LEU A 1025 5.87 2.08 -15.10
CA LEU A 1025 6.33 1.11 -16.10
C LEU A 1025 5.55 -0.19 -16.06
N ASN A 1026 5.31 -0.78 -14.89
CA ASN A 1026 4.47 -1.98 -14.79
C ASN A 1026 3.04 -1.74 -15.33
N ALA A 1027 2.48 -0.54 -15.12
CA ALA A 1027 1.15 -0.17 -15.59
C ALA A 1027 1.10 -0.03 -17.12
N VAL A 1028 2.10 0.62 -17.72
CA VAL A 1028 2.24 0.73 -19.18
C VAL A 1028 2.57 -0.61 -19.81
N ALA A 1029 3.58 -1.32 -19.29
CA ALA A 1029 4.04 -2.60 -19.80
C ALA A 1029 2.92 -3.63 -19.82
N ARG A 1030 2.08 -3.67 -18.79
CA ARG A 1030 0.89 -4.54 -18.77
C ARG A 1030 -0.14 -4.13 -19.83
N ALA A 1031 -0.46 -2.84 -19.98
CA ALA A 1031 -1.38 -2.38 -21.03
C ALA A 1031 -0.85 -2.62 -22.47
N VAL A 1032 0.48 -2.58 -22.65
CA VAL A 1032 1.16 -2.94 -23.91
C VAL A 1032 1.15 -4.46 -24.12
N ARG A 1033 1.52 -5.27 -23.12
CA ARG A 1033 1.51 -6.75 -23.13
C ARG A 1033 0.15 -7.32 -23.48
N TYR A 1034 -0.93 -6.72 -22.98
CA TYR A 1034 -2.29 -7.11 -23.33
C TYR A 1034 -2.62 -6.94 -24.82
N GLN A 1035 -1.90 -6.10 -25.58
CA GLN A 1035 -2.07 -5.95 -27.04
C GLN A 1035 -1.28 -6.99 -27.84
N GLU A 1036 -0.64 -7.97 -27.18
CA GLU A 1036 0.19 -9.02 -27.80
C GLU A 1036 1.17 -8.48 -28.86
N PRO A 1037 2.02 -7.46 -28.60
CA PRO A 1037 2.87 -6.86 -29.64
C PRO A 1037 4.17 -7.66 -29.87
N TYR A 1038 4.80 -7.45 -31.03
CA TYR A 1038 6.15 -7.96 -31.29
C TYR A 1038 7.21 -6.96 -30.79
N ILE A 1039 8.14 -7.41 -29.94
CA ILE A 1039 9.26 -6.61 -29.43
C ILE A 1039 10.44 -6.74 -30.41
N TYR A 1040 10.91 -5.63 -30.99
CA TYR A 1040 11.99 -5.65 -31.98
C TYR A 1040 13.31 -5.04 -31.49
N ALA A 1041 13.29 -4.29 -30.38
CA ALA A 1041 14.49 -3.85 -29.68
C ALA A 1041 14.25 -3.84 -28.17
N ASN A 1042 15.23 -4.33 -27.40
CA ASN A 1042 15.19 -4.41 -25.94
C ASN A 1042 16.63 -4.42 -25.41
N ASN A 1043 16.99 -3.51 -24.50
CA ASN A 1043 18.26 -3.54 -23.77
C ASN A 1043 18.08 -3.30 -22.25
N LEU A 1044 16.90 -3.65 -21.71
CA LEU A 1044 16.58 -3.45 -20.29
C LEU A 1044 17.47 -4.32 -19.38
N PRO A 1045 18.10 -3.74 -18.33
CA PRO A 1045 19.00 -4.49 -17.46
C PRO A 1045 18.23 -5.36 -16.46
N LEU A 1046 18.83 -6.48 -16.07
CA LEU A 1046 18.20 -7.48 -15.18
C LEU A 1046 17.73 -6.89 -13.84
N ALA A 1047 18.46 -5.92 -13.28
CA ALA A 1047 18.06 -5.22 -12.06
C ALA A 1047 16.69 -4.51 -12.20
N LEU A 1048 16.43 -3.88 -13.35
CA LEU A 1048 15.16 -3.21 -13.66
C LEU A 1048 14.05 -4.24 -13.88
N LEU A 1049 14.34 -5.36 -14.56
CA LEU A 1049 13.36 -6.43 -14.78
C LEU A 1049 12.94 -7.11 -13.46
N ASN A 1050 13.88 -7.30 -12.53
CA ASN A 1050 13.60 -7.85 -11.20
C ASN A 1050 12.74 -6.91 -10.33
N GLN A 1051 12.81 -5.60 -10.55
CA GLN A 1051 11.97 -4.60 -9.87
C GLN A 1051 10.58 -4.47 -10.51
N HIS A 1052 10.49 -4.63 -11.84
CA HIS A 1052 9.27 -4.39 -12.62
C HIS A 1052 8.76 -5.67 -13.30
N ASN A 1053 7.99 -6.48 -12.56
CA ASN A 1053 7.52 -7.79 -13.01
C ASN A 1053 6.70 -7.78 -14.32
N GLU A 1054 5.83 -6.79 -14.56
CA GLU A 1054 5.06 -6.70 -15.81
C GLU A 1054 5.91 -6.17 -16.98
N LEU A 1055 6.93 -5.36 -16.69
CA LEU A 1055 7.96 -4.98 -17.67
C LEU A 1055 8.80 -6.19 -18.08
N SER A 1056 9.20 -7.03 -17.11
CA SER A 1056 9.85 -8.31 -17.38
C SER A 1056 8.97 -9.24 -18.21
N ASN A 1057 7.68 -9.40 -17.84
CA ASN A 1057 6.73 -10.22 -18.60
C ASN A 1057 6.54 -9.73 -20.05
N LEU A 1058 6.54 -8.42 -20.29
CA LEU A 1058 6.50 -7.85 -21.64
C LEU A 1058 7.81 -8.11 -22.40
N ALA A 1059 8.95 -7.83 -21.78
CA ALA A 1059 10.28 -7.98 -22.37
C ALA A 1059 10.63 -9.44 -22.74
N THR A 1060 10.10 -10.40 -21.99
CA THR A 1060 10.33 -11.86 -22.18
C THR A 1060 9.17 -12.57 -22.87
N GLY A 1061 8.12 -11.85 -23.32
CA GLY A 1061 7.03 -12.42 -24.11
C GLY A 1061 6.07 -13.35 -23.36
N VAL A 1062 5.91 -13.21 -22.04
CA VAL A 1062 5.07 -14.11 -21.23
C VAL A 1062 3.59 -13.95 -21.61
N GLU A 1063 2.98 -15.02 -22.09
CA GLU A 1063 1.57 -15.04 -22.51
C GLU A 1063 0.58 -14.70 -21.38
N ILE A 1064 -0.60 -14.19 -21.75
CA ILE A 1064 -1.72 -13.98 -20.83
C ILE A 1064 -2.69 -15.16 -20.96
N ARG A 1065 -2.74 -16.01 -19.92
CA ARG A 1065 -3.52 -17.25 -19.90
C ARG A 1065 -4.75 -17.22 -18.97
N VAL A 1066 -4.85 -16.22 -18.10
CA VAL A 1066 -5.89 -16.14 -17.05
C VAL A 1066 -6.80 -14.92 -17.30
N THR A 1067 -8.09 -15.06 -17.01
CA THR A 1067 -9.07 -13.98 -17.14
C THR A 1067 -8.92 -12.95 -16.00
N PRO A 1068 -9.25 -11.66 -16.23
CA PRO A 1068 -9.85 -11.08 -17.44
C PRO A 1068 -8.83 -10.77 -18.56
N PHE A 1069 -9.27 -10.95 -19.81
CA PHE A 1069 -8.53 -10.61 -21.05
C PHE A 1069 -8.60 -9.12 -21.45
N LEU A 1070 -8.99 -8.26 -20.52
CA LEU A 1070 -9.05 -6.80 -20.67
C LEU A 1070 -8.28 -6.14 -19.52
N GLU A 1071 -7.44 -5.17 -19.85
CA GLU A 1071 -6.63 -4.41 -18.90
C GLU A 1071 -7.05 -2.93 -18.90
N HIS A 1072 -6.97 -2.29 -17.73
CA HIS A 1072 -7.23 -0.87 -17.57
C HIS A 1072 -6.32 -0.30 -16.47
N ALA A 1073 -5.20 0.26 -16.91
CA ALA A 1073 -4.26 0.96 -16.06
C ALA A 1073 -4.60 2.47 -15.99
N LYS A 1074 -4.47 3.04 -14.79
CA LYS A 1074 -4.48 4.50 -14.59
C LYS A 1074 -3.09 4.95 -14.18
N LEU A 1075 -2.54 5.90 -14.91
CA LEU A 1075 -1.19 6.42 -14.70
C LEU A 1075 -1.19 7.95 -14.81
N ALA A 1076 -0.25 8.58 -14.11
CA ALA A 1076 -0.06 10.03 -14.15
C ALA A 1076 1.20 10.34 -14.96
N THR A 1077 1.12 11.34 -15.83
CA THR A 1077 2.33 11.87 -16.48
C THR A 1077 3.22 12.59 -15.46
N ARG A 1078 4.54 12.49 -15.66
CA ARG A 1078 5.55 13.25 -14.90
C ARG A 1078 5.34 14.74 -15.16
N ASN A 1079 5.59 15.58 -14.16
CA ASN A 1079 5.45 17.05 -14.17
C ASN A 1079 4.11 17.55 -14.75
N ASN A 1080 3.16 17.89 -13.86
CA ASN A 1080 1.79 18.33 -14.15
C ASN A 1080 0.80 17.22 -14.58
N GLY A 1081 1.00 15.96 -14.16
CA GLY A 1081 -0.06 15.09 -13.65
C GLY A 1081 -1.33 14.88 -14.49
N ALA A 1082 -1.25 14.86 -15.82
CA ALA A 1082 -2.39 14.50 -16.64
C ALA A 1082 -2.79 13.05 -16.37
N ASN A 1083 -4.06 12.82 -16.03
CA ASN A 1083 -4.61 11.49 -15.74
C ASN A 1083 -4.76 10.70 -17.05
N VAL A 1084 -3.82 9.80 -17.32
CA VAL A 1084 -3.86 8.91 -18.48
C VAL A 1084 -4.54 7.60 -18.07
N GLN A 1085 -5.42 7.10 -18.92
CA GLN A 1085 -6.04 5.78 -18.80
C GLN A 1085 -5.58 4.94 -19.99
N ALA A 1086 -4.79 3.91 -19.72
CA ALA A 1086 -4.30 2.98 -20.74
C ALA A 1086 -5.17 1.72 -20.72
N PHE A 1087 -5.74 1.37 -21.88
CA PHE A 1087 -6.60 0.21 -22.05
C PHE A 1087 -5.90 -0.83 -22.92
N GLY A 1088 -5.84 -2.08 -22.44
CA GLY A 1088 -5.27 -3.21 -23.17
C GLY A 1088 -6.33 -4.25 -23.47
N LYS A 1089 -6.30 -4.85 -24.67
CA LYS A 1089 -7.21 -5.92 -25.09
C LYS A 1089 -6.41 -7.06 -25.72
N HIS A 1090 -6.53 -8.25 -25.14
CA HIS A 1090 -6.00 -9.48 -25.73
C HIS A 1090 -6.94 -9.99 -26.85
N THR A 1091 -6.43 -10.75 -27.81
CA THR A 1091 -7.23 -11.43 -28.86
C THR A 1091 -8.43 -12.16 -28.28
N LYS A 1092 -8.19 -13.10 -27.36
CA LYS A 1092 -9.13 -13.89 -26.55
C LYS A 1092 -10.23 -13.11 -25.79
N SER A 1093 -10.20 -11.77 -25.78
CA SER A 1093 -11.28 -10.97 -25.17
C SER A 1093 -12.55 -10.90 -26.01
N PHE A 1094 -12.45 -11.05 -27.35
CA PHE A 1094 -13.56 -10.83 -28.30
C PHE A 1094 -14.36 -9.52 -28.09
N ALA A 1095 -13.74 -8.54 -27.42
CA ALA A 1095 -14.36 -7.24 -27.15
C ALA A 1095 -14.00 -6.24 -28.25
N ASP A 1096 -14.97 -5.47 -28.75
CA ASP A 1096 -14.67 -4.30 -29.57
C ASP A 1096 -14.08 -3.17 -28.69
N MET A 1097 -13.03 -2.52 -29.18
CA MET A 1097 -12.33 -1.48 -28.43
C MET A 1097 -13.20 -0.23 -28.23
N TYR A 1098 -13.97 0.17 -29.23
CA TYR A 1098 -14.76 1.40 -29.17
C TYR A 1098 -16.07 1.18 -28.42
N GLU A 1099 -16.75 0.06 -28.70
CA GLU A 1099 -18.07 -0.26 -28.20
C GLU A 1099 -18.06 -0.94 -26.82
N ARG A 1100 -17.30 -2.03 -26.67
CA ARG A 1100 -17.33 -2.86 -25.44
C ARG A 1100 -16.35 -2.37 -24.39
N VAL A 1101 -15.23 -1.77 -24.80
CA VAL A 1101 -14.23 -1.18 -23.89
C VAL A 1101 -14.50 0.31 -23.66
N LEU A 1102 -14.21 1.19 -24.62
CA LEU A 1102 -14.21 2.65 -24.40
C LEU A 1102 -15.60 3.20 -24.02
N ARG A 1103 -16.65 2.96 -24.82
CA ARG A 1103 -18.02 3.47 -24.54
C ARG A 1103 -18.51 3.07 -23.15
N ASN A 1104 -18.34 1.79 -22.80
CA ASN A 1104 -18.83 1.25 -21.53
C ASN A 1104 -17.97 1.72 -20.34
N LYS A 1105 -16.63 1.68 -20.44
CA LYS A 1105 -15.72 2.07 -19.34
C LYS A 1105 -15.66 3.57 -19.11
N LEU A 1106 -15.85 4.38 -20.16
CA LEU A 1106 -15.88 5.84 -20.05
C LEU A 1106 -17.29 6.37 -19.83
N SER A 1107 -18.34 5.57 -20.07
CA SER A 1107 -19.75 5.93 -19.83
C SER A 1107 -20.09 7.31 -20.40
N ALA A 1108 -19.82 7.48 -21.70
CA ALA A 1108 -19.91 8.74 -22.42
C ALA A 1108 -20.15 8.48 -23.92
N LYS A 1109 -20.68 9.48 -24.63
CA LYS A 1109 -20.81 9.45 -26.09
C LYS A 1109 -19.42 9.57 -26.72
N ILE A 1110 -19.14 8.85 -27.80
CA ILE A 1110 -17.82 8.79 -28.43
C ILE A 1110 -17.92 9.10 -29.92
N ARG A 1111 -17.05 9.97 -30.44
CA ARG A 1111 -16.82 10.20 -31.87
C ARG A 1111 -15.54 9.49 -32.32
N ILE A 1112 -15.57 8.78 -33.45
CA ILE A 1112 -14.44 7.97 -33.95
C ILE A 1112 -13.88 8.50 -35.28
N TRP A 1113 -12.55 8.65 -35.32
CA TRP A 1113 -11.75 8.73 -36.53
C TRP A 1113 -10.77 7.55 -36.60
N ALA A 1114 -11.00 6.63 -37.53
CA ALA A 1114 -10.19 5.44 -37.78
C ALA A 1114 -10.62 4.80 -39.11
N PRO A 1115 -9.77 4.01 -39.79
CA PRO A 1115 -10.19 3.20 -40.93
C PRO A 1115 -11.39 2.31 -40.57
N SER A 1116 -12.38 2.22 -41.46
CA SER A 1116 -13.65 1.52 -41.20
C SER A 1116 -14.28 0.97 -42.46
N ASP A 1117 -15.01 -0.13 -42.37
CA ASP A 1117 -15.76 -0.70 -43.51
C ASP A 1117 -17.18 -0.12 -43.62
N VAL A 1118 -17.90 -0.53 -44.68
CA VAL A 1118 -19.30 -0.12 -44.96
C VAL A 1118 -20.28 -0.66 -43.91
N ARG A 1119 -19.98 -1.81 -43.30
CA ARG A 1119 -20.82 -2.43 -42.25
C ARG A 1119 -20.71 -1.71 -40.92
N SER A 1120 -19.60 -1.01 -40.68
CA SER A 1120 -19.34 -0.24 -39.47
C SER A 1120 -20.17 1.04 -39.43
N LYS A 1121 -21.38 0.93 -38.90
CA LYS A 1121 -22.36 2.02 -38.72
C LYS A 1121 -22.17 2.76 -37.39
N SER A 1122 -22.77 3.95 -37.27
CA SER A 1122 -22.91 4.66 -35.99
C SER A 1122 -23.99 4.00 -35.14
N ILE A 1123 -23.74 3.86 -33.83
CA ILE A 1123 -24.67 3.27 -32.86
C ILE A 1123 -25.33 4.40 -32.07
N CYS A 1124 -26.55 4.75 -32.45
CA CYS A 1124 -27.36 5.82 -31.82
C CYS A 1124 -28.49 5.27 -30.92
N ARG A 1125 -28.30 4.09 -30.32
CA ARG A 1125 -29.25 3.44 -29.40
C ARG A 1125 -28.63 3.33 -28.00
N GLY A 1126 -29.44 3.46 -26.96
CA GLY A 1126 -28.99 3.46 -25.55
C GLY A 1126 -28.42 4.81 -25.09
N GLN A 1127 -28.08 4.91 -23.80
CA GLN A 1127 -27.71 6.17 -23.13
C GLN A 1127 -26.44 6.84 -23.70
N TYR A 1128 -25.52 6.05 -24.27
CA TYR A 1128 -24.23 6.52 -24.78
C TYR A 1128 -24.06 6.12 -26.25
N HIS A 1129 -24.00 7.12 -27.14
CA HIS A 1129 -23.89 6.92 -28.58
C HIS A 1129 -22.44 6.70 -29.04
N LEU A 1130 -22.26 5.94 -30.12
CA LEU A 1130 -21.01 5.76 -30.83
C LEU A 1130 -21.16 6.32 -32.25
N ARG A 1131 -20.42 7.36 -32.63
CA ARG A 1131 -20.62 8.09 -33.89
C ARG A 1131 -19.34 8.11 -34.73
N LYS A 1132 -19.43 7.72 -36.01
CA LYS A 1132 -18.37 8.02 -36.99
C LYS A 1132 -18.37 9.53 -37.28
N ILE A 1133 -17.19 10.13 -37.29
CA ILE A 1133 -16.97 11.47 -37.86
C ILE A 1133 -17.12 11.37 -39.39
N VAL A 1134 -17.74 12.37 -40.03
CA VAL A 1134 -17.93 12.39 -41.50
C VAL A 1134 -16.57 12.43 -42.21
N SER A 1135 -16.43 11.66 -43.30
CA SER A 1135 -15.29 11.73 -44.23
C SER A 1135 -15.75 12.44 -45.51
N PRO A 1136 -14.98 13.41 -46.05
CA PRO A 1136 -13.77 14.00 -45.47
C PRO A 1136 -14.07 14.91 -44.27
N MET A 1137 -13.08 15.11 -43.40
CA MET A 1137 -13.12 16.11 -42.33
C MET A 1137 -12.19 17.29 -42.63
N GLN A 1138 -12.47 18.45 -42.03
CA GLN A 1138 -11.52 19.56 -41.95
C GLN A 1138 -10.71 19.43 -40.65
N PHE A 1139 -9.38 19.41 -40.75
CA PHE A 1139 -8.45 19.38 -39.63
C PHE A 1139 -7.43 20.51 -39.77
N ASP A 1140 -7.55 21.54 -38.94
CA ASP A 1140 -6.60 22.68 -38.87
C ASP A 1140 -6.22 23.28 -40.24
N GLY A 1141 -7.24 23.48 -41.08
CA GLY A 1141 -7.15 24.02 -42.44
C GLY A 1141 -6.94 22.98 -43.56
N VAL A 1142 -6.80 21.69 -43.24
CA VAL A 1142 -6.52 20.62 -44.21
C VAL A 1142 -7.72 19.67 -44.35
N GLN A 1143 -8.13 19.39 -45.59
CA GLN A 1143 -9.07 18.31 -45.92
C GLN A 1143 -8.39 16.95 -45.70
N VAL A 1144 -9.00 16.09 -44.88
CA VAL A 1144 -8.52 14.74 -44.60
C VAL A 1144 -9.63 13.74 -44.88
N SER A 1145 -9.42 12.85 -45.85
CA SER A 1145 -10.26 11.67 -46.05
C SER A 1145 -9.79 10.53 -45.13
N ARG A 1146 -10.76 9.77 -44.60
CA ARG A 1146 -10.53 8.60 -43.73
C ARG A 1146 -9.76 7.49 -44.44
N GLU A 1147 -9.88 7.45 -45.76
CA GLU A 1147 -9.28 6.48 -46.66
C GLU A 1147 -7.78 6.75 -46.86
N ALA A 1148 -7.36 8.02 -46.74
CA ALA A 1148 -5.95 8.44 -46.80
C ALA A 1148 -5.30 8.61 -45.42
N ASP A 1149 -6.00 8.35 -44.31
CA ASP A 1149 -5.50 8.57 -42.96
C ASP A 1149 -5.37 7.26 -42.14
N SER A 1150 -4.13 6.97 -41.71
CA SER A 1150 -3.82 5.85 -40.82
C SER A 1150 -3.82 6.24 -39.34
N ALA A 1151 -4.08 7.50 -39.01
CA ALA A 1151 -4.34 7.95 -37.65
C ALA A 1151 -5.64 7.34 -37.10
N LYS A 1152 -5.61 7.00 -35.80
CA LYS A 1152 -6.71 6.34 -35.11
C LYS A 1152 -6.92 7.00 -33.75
N TRP A 1153 -8.05 7.66 -33.58
CA TRP A 1153 -8.38 8.39 -32.36
C TRP A 1153 -9.89 8.52 -32.15
N ALA A 1154 -10.27 8.82 -30.91
CA ALA A 1154 -11.65 9.06 -30.54
C ALA A 1154 -11.79 10.22 -29.55
N LEU A 1155 -12.85 11.01 -29.71
CA LEU A 1155 -13.23 12.10 -28.80
C LEU A 1155 -14.36 11.63 -27.88
N VAL A 1156 -14.25 11.96 -26.60
CA VAL A 1156 -15.23 11.56 -25.58
C VAL A 1156 -16.12 12.78 -25.27
N GLU A 1157 -17.33 12.84 -25.85
CA GLU A 1157 -18.19 14.02 -25.68
C GLU A 1157 -18.59 14.23 -24.21
N GLY A 1158 -18.61 15.50 -23.77
CA GLY A 1158 -18.89 15.85 -22.38
C GLY A 1158 -17.73 15.56 -21.41
N LYS A 1159 -16.56 15.16 -21.91
CA LYS A 1159 -15.33 14.99 -21.13
C LYS A 1159 -14.15 15.65 -21.85
N ASN A 1160 -13.25 16.26 -21.10
CA ASN A 1160 -12.00 16.81 -21.65
C ASN A 1160 -11.02 15.64 -21.89
N THR A 1161 -11.33 14.78 -22.85
CA THR A 1161 -10.61 13.51 -23.07
C THR A 1161 -10.61 13.11 -24.54
N VAL A 1162 -9.41 12.87 -25.06
CA VAL A 1162 -9.13 12.25 -26.35
C VAL A 1162 -8.44 10.90 -26.11
N CYS A 1163 -8.79 9.90 -26.91
CA CYS A 1163 -8.17 8.58 -26.89
C CYS A 1163 -7.37 8.37 -28.17
N PHE A 1164 -6.08 8.04 -28.06
CA PHE A 1164 -5.33 7.38 -29.12
C PHE A 1164 -5.72 5.89 -29.15
N THR A 1165 -5.86 5.29 -30.34
CA THR A 1165 -6.20 3.86 -30.48
C THR A 1165 -5.29 3.16 -31.50
N THR A 1166 -5.17 1.84 -31.41
CA THR A 1166 -4.42 1.01 -32.38
C THR A 1166 -5.35 0.21 -33.31
N ASN A 1167 -6.59 -0.04 -32.89
CA ASN A 1167 -7.61 -0.78 -33.63
C ASN A 1167 -8.34 0.06 -34.70
N ASP A 1168 -8.54 -0.50 -35.89
CA ASP A 1168 -9.54 -0.01 -36.86
C ASP A 1168 -10.96 -0.09 -36.27
N TYR A 1169 -11.91 0.69 -36.81
CA TYR A 1169 -13.33 0.53 -36.50
C TYR A 1169 -14.00 -0.32 -37.59
N LYS A 1170 -13.80 -1.64 -37.49
CA LYS A 1170 -14.34 -2.66 -38.40
C LYS A 1170 -15.19 -3.66 -37.62
N VAL A 1171 -16.37 -3.98 -38.12
CA VAL A 1171 -17.20 -5.06 -37.57
C VAL A 1171 -16.64 -6.40 -38.03
N ASN A 1172 -15.77 -6.98 -37.21
CA ASN A 1172 -15.40 -8.39 -37.34
C ASN A 1172 -16.52 -9.24 -36.71
N CYS A 1173 -17.03 -10.20 -37.46
CA CYS A 1173 -17.83 -11.30 -36.92
C CYS A 1173 -16.95 -12.23 -36.08
#